data_AF-A0A971TSA4-F1
#
_entry.id   AF-A0A971TSA4-F1
#
_cell.length_a   1.000
_cell.length_b   1.000
_cell.length_c   1.000
_cell.angle_alpha   90.00
_cell.angle_beta   90.00
_cell.angle_gamma   90.00
#
_symmetry.space_group_name_H-M   'P 1'
#
loop_
_entity.id
_entity.type
_entity.pdbx_description
1 polymer ?
#
loop_
_entity_poly.entity_id
_entity_poly.type
_entity_poly.pdbx_seq_one_letter_code
_entity_poly.pdbx_strand_id
1 'polypeptide(L)'
;MGEAKSKQLDCPAVGRRIKRQECGENRISSYDCPADCPNNPWSPNNYDRTLEIQDRCTEKLIARLRAEQVRALGYTRFPDFAGKDRAMASLQWFSDKFYRETDASGKTFWQRWKDDRCAELNNDQRIHIAAESMMRVAVLEILEICNESMVRAVDLLDPDRAPFPVLDRSLCKTACRFSTLFCVIFDLPHYCRIHSVGYPLPDVPGLSARDVFTEIAAHLGAPPSLPERSKWLLNNLCRMGTSFNAVSLARHEAMLNGIEMAYTRTVYDIKCSIDKLHQILEKAKDIDEGDLSDEDRDAGFVQAWDALGGESQYIKGESLLGRVLLHKDGYLQLEASSSERSNQLKQRIDKLFGKHIRFSSERADDIAAQYCEKRKYNYDPALVPERLMQNITQVETAVSRIKFEPDATSRVQLDEHIEQEFMKTFLDKSIPLLDGLTPRQAAKDSARRPRLVEIMKSYVRDQDENNLRKGCKTDINWMLEELGLDEINFPPPPRRQAVEEDFDDENSDDEEEFDPAEFLMLDNEQIAQGMADLDAKYPDGELVKLFKHLYPQVAKELVTYCGPKNKEALDLAMDLAAHVSLIQFIPKKPVDDDFFAEDFDVVYDWVIDLLEQDTNPLDELRQPYLSIYLFQELEKQMRFGRADPLFLKLYVYLTALAEVVDKTYVEHLLEILHNRF
;
A
#
# COMPACT_ATOMS: atom_id res chain seq x y z
N MET A 1 -7.62 -25.40 49.80
CA MET A 1 -8.57 -24.81 48.83
C MET A 1 -8.87 -23.39 49.26
N GLY A 2 -8.18 -22.39 48.70
CA GLY A 2 -8.49 -20.99 48.96
C GLY A 2 -9.57 -20.53 47.99
N GLU A 3 -10.74 -20.15 48.50
CA GLU A 3 -11.79 -19.51 47.71
C GLU A 3 -11.25 -18.19 47.14
N ALA A 4 -11.02 -18.15 45.83
CA ALA A 4 -10.76 -16.92 45.12
C ALA A 4 -11.98 -16.01 45.27
N LYS A 5 -11.90 -14.98 46.12
CA LYS A 5 -12.91 -13.92 46.23
C LYS A 5 -13.22 -13.41 44.82
N SER A 6 -14.38 -13.74 44.26
CA SER A 6 -14.76 -13.31 42.92
C SER A 6 -14.79 -11.79 42.92
N LYS A 7 -13.86 -11.14 42.20
CA LYS A 7 -13.79 -9.68 42.09
C LYS A 7 -15.15 -9.17 41.59
N GLN A 8 -15.87 -8.44 42.44
CA GLN A 8 -17.09 -7.74 42.04
C GLN A 8 -16.70 -6.51 41.21
N LEU A 9 -17.55 -6.14 40.26
CA LEU A 9 -17.40 -4.99 39.38
C LEU A 9 -18.58 -4.04 39.61
N ASP A 10 -18.31 -2.74 39.67
CA ASP A 10 -19.36 -1.72 39.56
C ASP A 10 -19.84 -1.68 38.09
N CYS A 11 -21.11 -2.00 37.85
CA CYS A 11 -21.68 -2.04 36.49
C CYS A 11 -22.58 -0.83 36.23
N PRO A 12 -22.22 0.05 35.27
CA PRO A 12 -23.01 1.23 34.96
C PRO A 12 -24.37 0.90 34.33
N ALA A 13 -24.45 -0.18 33.54
CA ALA A 13 -25.68 -0.58 32.85
C ALA A 13 -26.83 -0.97 33.80
N VAL A 14 -26.51 -1.54 34.96
CA VAL A 14 -27.51 -2.00 35.95
C VAL A 14 -27.47 -1.22 37.26
N GLY A 15 -26.56 -0.26 37.40
CA GLY A 15 -26.43 0.59 38.58
C GLY A 15 -26.06 -0.15 39.88
N ARG A 16 -25.44 -1.34 39.80
CA ARG A 16 -25.05 -2.14 40.98
C ARG A 16 -23.76 -2.93 40.78
N ARG A 17 -23.24 -3.45 41.89
CA ARG A 17 -22.11 -4.41 41.87
C ARG A 17 -22.56 -5.77 41.36
N ILE A 18 -21.82 -6.30 40.39
CA ILE A 18 -22.05 -7.61 39.77
C ILE A 18 -20.78 -8.45 39.77
N LYS A 19 -20.91 -9.77 39.62
CA LYS A 19 -19.73 -10.63 39.43
C LYS A 19 -19.16 -10.45 38.01
N ARG A 20 -17.85 -10.67 37.83
CA ARG A 20 -17.23 -10.70 36.49
C ARG A 20 -17.91 -11.66 35.52
N GLN A 21 -18.28 -12.84 36.01
CA GLN A 21 -18.99 -13.84 35.21
C GLN A 21 -20.35 -13.31 34.73
N GLU A 22 -21.13 -12.71 35.64
CA GLU A 22 -22.41 -12.08 35.31
C GLU A 22 -22.26 -10.96 34.28
N CYS A 23 -21.20 -10.14 34.38
CA CYS A 23 -20.88 -9.13 33.37
C CYS A 23 -20.59 -9.77 32.01
N GLY A 24 -19.71 -10.79 31.98
CA GLY A 24 -19.33 -11.49 30.75
C GLY A 24 -20.49 -12.20 30.06
N GLU A 25 -21.45 -12.73 30.81
CA GLU A 25 -22.63 -13.43 30.27
C GLU A 25 -23.69 -12.49 29.70
N ASN A 26 -23.79 -11.26 30.20
CA ASN A 26 -24.95 -10.38 29.94
C ASN A 26 -24.62 -9.05 29.26
N ARG A 27 -23.34 -8.62 29.20
CA ARG A 27 -23.00 -7.33 28.60
C ARG A 27 -23.39 -7.28 27.12
N ILE A 28 -24.00 -6.17 26.70
CA ILE A 28 -24.58 -5.89 25.37
C ILE A 28 -25.71 -6.82 24.94
N SER A 29 -25.73 -8.08 25.36
CA SER A 29 -26.83 -9.01 25.04
C SER A 29 -28.07 -8.74 25.88
N SER A 30 -27.92 -8.66 27.20
CA SER A 30 -29.03 -8.42 28.15
C SER A 30 -28.89 -7.09 28.90
N TYR A 31 -27.69 -6.52 28.93
CA TYR A 31 -27.40 -5.23 29.55
C TYR A 31 -27.09 -4.18 28.48
N ASP A 32 -27.81 -3.06 28.53
CA ASP A 32 -27.56 -1.88 27.70
C ASP A 32 -26.30 -1.16 28.19
N CYS A 33 -25.13 -1.65 27.77
CA CYS A 33 -23.86 -1.14 28.27
C CYS A 33 -23.55 0.19 27.60
N PRO A 34 -23.19 1.24 28.35
CA PRO A 34 -22.82 2.51 27.76
C PRO A 34 -21.44 2.43 27.09
N ALA A 35 -21.19 3.37 26.18
CA ALA A 35 -19.96 3.47 25.40
C ALA A 35 -18.71 3.75 26.24
N ASP A 36 -18.86 4.29 27.44
CA ASP A 36 -17.77 4.58 28.39
C ASP A 36 -17.53 3.45 29.41
N CYS A 37 -18.28 2.34 29.33
CA CYS A 37 -18.15 1.23 30.27
C CYS A 37 -16.76 0.57 30.17
N PRO A 38 -15.96 0.55 31.26
CA PRO A 38 -14.60 0.00 31.22
C PRO A 38 -14.55 -1.52 31.03
N ASN A 39 -15.68 -2.21 31.21
CA ASN A 39 -15.78 -3.67 31.05
C ASN A 39 -16.45 -4.08 29.73
N ASN A 40 -16.90 -3.12 28.92
CA ASN A 40 -17.54 -3.33 27.63
C ASN A 40 -16.46 -3.42 26.53
N PRO A 41 -16.25 -4.59 25.88
CA PRO A 41 -15.23 -4.70 24.84
C PRO A 41 -15.53 -3.82 23.62
N TRP A 42 -16.81 -3.52 23.35
CA TRP A 42 -17.24 -2.65 22.25
C TRP A 42 -17.28 -1.16 22.65
N SER A 43 -16.73 -0.79 23.81
CA SER A 43 -16.40 0.60 24.10
C SER A 43 -15.26 1.04 23.18
N PRO A 44 -15.28 2.28 22.63
CA PRO A 44 -14.14 2.81 21.88
C PRO A 44 -12.81 2.75 22.67
N ASN A 45 -12.86 2.91 24.00
CA ASN A 45 -11.68 2.84 24.87
C ASN A 45 -11.11 1.42 25.06
N ASN A 46 -11.82 0.39 24.61
CA ASN A 46 -11.44 -1.02 24.73
C ASN A 46 -11.18 -1.66 23.36
N TYR A 47 -10.72 -0.89 22.38
CA TYR A 47 -10.54 -1.35 21.01
C TYR A 47 -9.63 -2.57 20.86
N ASP A 48 -8.52 -2.64 21.60
CA ASP A 48 -7.62 -3.80 21.59
C ASP A 48 -8.34 -5.10 21.95
N ARG A 49 -9.24 -5.03 22.93
CA ARG A 49 -10.05 -6.19 23.32
C ARG A 49 -11.04 -6.59 22.23
N THR A 50 -11.56 -5.63 21.44
CA THR A 50 -12.37 -5.95 20.26
C THR A 50 -11.54 -6.71 19.22
N LEU A 51 -10.30 -6.29 18.96
CA LEU A 51 -9.40 -7.00 18.05
C LEU A 51 -9.11 -8.42 18.54
N GLU A 52 -8.77 -8.60 19.82
CA GLU A 52 -8.57 -9.95 20.39
C GLU A 52 -9.83 -10.84 20.29
N ILE A 53 -11.03 -10.24 20.34
CA ILE A 53 -12.28 -11.00 20.15
C ILE A 53 -12.43 -11.38 18.68
N GLN A 54 -12.16 -10.45 17.77
CA GLN A 54 -12.20 -10.66 16.32
C GLN A 54 -11.25 -11.79 15.91
N ASP A 55 -9.98 -11.74 16.31
CA ASP A 55 -8.97 -12.75 15.96
C ASP A 55 -9.40 -14.15 16.42
N ARG A 56 -9.86 -14.26 17.68
CA ARG A 56 -10.40 -15.53 18.21
C ARG A 56 -11.69 -15.99 17.51
N CYS A 57 -12.49 -15.08 16.96
CA CYS A 57 -13.65 -15.45 16.16
C CYS A 57 -13.20 -16.00 14.80
N THR A 58 -12.28 -15.31 14.13
CA THR A 58 -11.68 -15.70 12.86
C THR A 58 -11.01 -17.07 12.96
N GLU A 59 -10.16 -17.30 13.97
CA GLU A 59 -9.53 -18.60 14.23
C GLU A 59 -10.55 -19.73 14.34
N LYS A 60 -11.63 -19.52 15.10
CA LYS A 60 -12.67 -20.54 15.29
C LYS A 60 -13.51 -20.75 14.04
N LEU A 61 -13.82 -19.69 13.29
CA LEU A 61 -14.51 -19.77 11.99
C LEU A 61 -13.70 -20.62 11.01
N ILE A 62 -12.40 -20.32 10.87
CA ILE A 62 -11.48 -21.06 10.01
C ILE A 62 -11.34 -22.50 10.48
N ALA A 63 -11.07 -22.75 11.76
CA ALA A 63 -10.91 -24.10 12.30
C ALA A 63 -12.16 -24.97 12.08
N ARG A 64 -13.35 -24.40 12.28
CA ARG A 64 -14.61 -25.12 12.05
C ARG A 64 -14.85 -25.37 10.56
N LEU A 65 -14.55 -24.41 9.68
CA LEU A 65 -14.64 -24.60 8.23
C LEU A 65 -13.68 -25.69 7.74
N ARG A 66 -12.44 -25.70 8.24
CA ARG A 66 -11.46 -26.78 7.97
C ARG A 66 -12.03 -28.13 8.37
N ALA A 67 -12.57 -28.23 9.59
CA ALA A 67 -13.14 -29.48 10.09
C ALA A 67 -14.37 -29.96 9.28
N GLU A 68 -15.17 -29.05 8.71
CA GLU A 68 -16.26 -29.40 7.79
C GLU A 68 -15.72 -29.85 6.43
N GLN A 69 -14.74 -29.14 5.86
CA GLN A 69 -14.13 -29.50 4.57
C GLN A 69 -13.40 -30.84 4.63
N VAL A 70 -12.59 -31.10 5.65
CA VAL A 70 -11.92 -32.40 5.85
C VAL A 70 -12.95 -33.52 5.95
N ARG A 71 -14.06 -33.30 6.67
CA ARG A 71 -15.15 -34.29 6.76
C ARG A 71 -15.84 -34.54 5.42
N ALA A 72 -15.96 -33.52 4.57
CA ALA A 72 -16.67 -33.62 3.29
C ALA A 72 -15.78 -34.12 2.13
N LEU A 73 -14.53 -33.69 2.08
CA LEU A 73 -13.62 -33.86 0.94
C LEU A 73 -12.37 -34.69 1.25
N GLY A 74 -12.06 -34.95 2.52
CA GLY A 74 -10.84 -35.63 2.95
C GLY A 74 -9.59 -34.74 3.00
N TYR A 75 -9.67 -33.49 2.56
CA TYR A 75 -8.59 -32.50 2.61
C TYR A 75 -9.17 -31.07 2.71
N THR A 76 -8.33 -30.10 3.07
CA THR A 76 -8.67 -28.67 3.06
C THR A 76 -8.17 -28.02 1.77
N ARG A 77 -8.99 -27.14 1.17
CA ARG A 77 -8.55 -26.30 0.04
C ARG A 77 -8.92 -24.85 0.34
N PHE A 78 -7.94 -24.11 0.87
CA PHE A 78 -8.00 -22.65 0.85
C PHE A 78 -7.48 -22.18 -0.51
N PRO A 79 -8.09 -21.15 -1.12
CA PRO A 79 -7.48 -20.50 -2.27
C PRO A 79 -6.15 -19.89 -1.83
N ASP A 80 -5.16 -20.00 -2.70
CA ASP A 80 -4.00 -19.12 -2.65
C ASP A 80 -4.46 -17.75 -3.18
N PHE A 81 -4.14 -16.70 -2.42
CA PHE A 81 -4.49 -15.33 -2.74
C PHE A 81 -3.18 -14.57 -2.99
N ALA A 82 -2.67 -14.62 -4.22
CA ALA A 82 -1.49 -13.87 -4.63
C ALA A 82 -1.84 -12.47 -5.19
N GLY A 83 -0.88 -11.54 -5.11
CA GLY A 83 -0.92 -10.23 -5.76
C GLY A 83 -1.61 -9.10 -4.98
N LYS A 84 -1.67 -7.92 -5.61
CA LYS A 84 -2.11 -6.65 -5.00
C LYS A 84 -3.55 -6.68 -4.45
N ASP A 85 -4.41 -7.58 -4.93
CA ASP A 85 -5.81 -7.71 -4.50
C ASP A 85 -6.05 -8.79 -3.42
N ARG A 86 -4.99 -9.36 -2.82
CA ARG A 86 -5.05 -10.44 -1.82
C ARG A 86 -6.05 -10.17 -0.69
N ALA A 87 -6.04 -8.97 -0.12
CA ALA A 87 -6.91 -8.61 1.00
C ALA A 87 -8.39 -8.68 0.62
N MET A 88 -8.78 -8.17 -0.56
CA MET A 88 -10.16 -8.23 -1.03
C MET A 88 -10.58 -9.61 -1.49
N ALA A 89 -9.68 -10.33 -2.16
CA ALA A 89 -9.98 -11.69 -2.58
C ALA A 89 -10.24 -12.59 -1.37
N SER A 90 -9.39 -12.45 -0.34
CA SER A 90 -9.57 -13.11 0.96
C SER A 90 -10.89 -12.71 1.61
N LEU A 91 -11.15 -11.40 1.74
CA LEU A 91 -12.39 -10.85 2.30
C LEU A 91 -13.63 -11.41 1.59
N GLN A 92 -13.66 -11.32 0.26
CA GLN A 92 -14.77 -11.78 -0.56
C GLN A 92 -15.01 -13.27 -0.32
N TRP A 93 -13.97 -14.09 -0.40
CA TRP A 93 -14.05 -15.53 -0.21
C TRP A 93 -14.53 -15.91 1.19
N PHE A 94 -13.95 -15.36 2.26
CA PHE A 94 -14.37 -15.66 3.63
C PHE A 94 -15.81 -15.24 3.85
N SER A 95 -16.20 -14.06 3.37
CA SER A 95 -17.56 -13.57 3.51
C SER A 95 -18.56 -14.45 2.74
N ASP A 96 -18.18 -14.96 1.56
CA ASP A 96 -18.98 -15.93 0.80
C ASP A 96 -19.15 -17.22 1.60
N LYS A 97 -18.05 -17.83 2.05
CA LYS A 97 -18.06 -19.11 2.76
C LYS A 97 -18.81 -19.07 4.09
N PHE A 98 -18.62 -18.01 4.88
CA PHE A 98 -19.20 -17.96 6.21
C PHE A 98 -20.66 -17.49 6.21
N TYR A 99 -20.98 -16.49 5.38
CA TYR A 99 -22.21 -15.72 5.56
C TYR A 99 -23.17 -15.77 4.36
N ARG A 100 -22.76 -16.27 3.19
CA ARG A 100 -23.61 -16.18 1.97
C ARG A 100 -23.87 -17.50 1.27
N GLU A 101 -22.87 -18.37 1.15
CA GLU A 101 -23.04 -19.69 0.56
C GLU A 101 -23.95 -20.54 1.43
N THR A 102 -25.01 -21.05 0.83
CA THR A 102 -25.96 -21.95 1.49
C THR A 102 -25.71 -23.40 1.12
N ASP A 103 -25.90 -24.29 2.09
CA ASP A 103 -25.92 -25.72 1.81
C ASP A 103 -27.23 -26.16 1.12
N ALA A 104 -27.40 -27.47 0.94
CA ALA A 104 -28.62 -28.06 0.38
C ALA A 104 -29.89 -27.77 1.20
N SER A 105 -29.77 -27.36 2.48
CA SER A 105 -30.89 -26.96 3.33
C SER A 105 -31.21 -25.47 3.26
N GLY A 106 -30.49 -24.72 2.42
CA GLY A 106 -30.64 -23.26 2.30
C GLY A 106 -30.02 -22.49 3.46
N LYS A 107 -29.15 -23.12 4.27
CA LYS A 107 -28.51 -22.50 5.44
C LYS A 107 -27.06 -22.16 5.18
N THR A 108 -26.67 -20.96 5.58
CA THR A 108 -25.27 -20.53 5.56
C THR A 108 -24.43 -21.23 6.62
N PHE A 109 -23.11 -21.22 6.48
CA PHE A 109 -22.21 -21.79 7.49
C PHE A 109 -22.49 -21.21 8.89
N TRP A 110 -22.61 -19.89 8.99
CA TRP A 110 -22.99 -19.22 10.24
C TRP A 110 -24.34 -19.69 10.79
N GLN A 111 -25.37 -19.81 9.94
CA GLN A 111 -26.69 -20.26 10.39
C GLN A 111 -26.66 -21.68 10.95
N ARG A 112 -25.90 -22.59 10.32
CA ARG A 112 -25.71 -23.95 10.85
C ARG A 112 -25.00 -23.94 12.20
N TRP A 113 -23.98 -23.11 12.35
CA TRP A 113 -23.28 -22.98 13.63
C TRP A 113 -24.17 -22.39 14.73
N LYS A 114 -25.02 -21.43 14.36
CA LYS A 114 -26.03 -20.86 15.26
C LYS A 114 -27.06 -21.88 15.73
N ASP A 115 -27.50 -22.77 14.84
CA ASP A 115 -28.46 -23.83 15.17
C ASP A 115 -27.87 -24.87 16.16
N ASP A 116 -26.56 -25.08 16.11
CA ASP A 116 -25.78 -25.87 17.09
C ASP A 116 -25.51 -25.09 18.40
N ARG A 117 -26.31 -24.06 18.67
CA ARG A 117 -26.30 -23.18 19.86
C ARG A 117 -25.00 -22.42 20.10
N CYS A 118 -24.06 -22.42 19.15
CA CYS A 118 -22.74 -21.81 19.32
C CYS A 118 -22.07 -22.21 20.66
N ALA A 119 -22.17 -23.48 21.09
CA ALA A 119 -21.77 -23.89 22.44
C ALA A 119 -20.31 -23.53 22.80
N GLU A 120 -19.45 -23.45 21.79
CA GLU A 120 -18.03 -23.12 21.90
C GLU A 120 -17.74 -21.61 21.96
N LEU A 121 -18.75 -20.75 21.74
CA LEU A 121 -18.60 -19.29 21.71
C LEU A 121 -19.10 -18.66 23.02
N ASN A 122 -18.25 -17.83 23.61
CA ASN A 122 -18.68 -16.99 24.72
C ASN A 122 -19.63 -15.86 24.22
N ASN A 123 -20.23 -15.11 25.15
CA ASN A 123 -21.19 -14.05 24.81
C ASN A 123 -20.60 -13.00 23.86
N ASP A 124 -19.36 -12.56 24.08
CA ASP A 124 -18.73 -11.54 23.24
C ASP A 124 -18.50 -12.02 21.81
N GLN A 125 -18.03 -13.26 21.66
CA GLN A 125 -17.81 -13.87 20.36
C GLN A 125 -19.13 -14.03 19.59
N ARG A 126 -20.23 -14.39 20.29
CA ARG A 126 -21.56 -14.46 19.68
C ARG A 126 -22.05 -13.11 19.19
N ILE A 127 -21.83 -12.04 19.96
CA ILE A 127 -22.21 -10.68 19.56
C ILE A 127 -21.38 -10.23 18.35
N HIS A 128 -20.06 -10.47 18.36
CA HIS A 128 -19.17 -10.09 17.27
C HIS A 128 -19.54 -10.78 15.95
N ILE A 129 -19.64 -12.12 15.94
CA ILE A 129 -19.99 -12.86 14.72
C ILE A 129 -21.42 -12.53 14.26
N ALA A 130 -22.35 -12.28 15.18
CA ALA A 130 -23.68 -11.82 14.80
C ALA A 130 -23.64 -10.46 14.09
N ALA A 131 -22.83 -9.51 14.57
CA ALA A 131 -22.63 -8.22 13.91
C ALA A 131 -21.95 -8.38 12.54
N GLU A 132 -20.86 -9.16 12.48
CA GLU A 132 -20.11 -9.45 11.25
C GLU A 132 -20.99 -10.13 10.20
N SER A 133 -21.93 -11.00 10.60
CA SER A 133 -22.89 -11.63 9.68
C SER A 133 -23.89 -10.67 9.04
N MET A 134 -23.98 -9.43 9.55
CA MET A 134 -24.78 -8.33 9.01
C MET A 134 -23.95 -7.35 8.17
N MET A 135 -22.73 -7.74 7.78
CA MET A 135 -21.86 -6.90 6.97
C MET A 135 -22.52 -6.46 5.67
N ARG A 136 -22.18 -5.26 5.23
CA ARG A 136 -22.68 -4.67 4.00
C ARG A 136 -21.60 -3.82 3.34
N VAL A 137 -21.73 -3.63 2.04
CA VAL A 137 -20.91 -2.66 1.31
C VAL A 137 -21.35 -1.24 1.67
N ALA A 138 -20.37 -0.34 1.76
CA ALA A 138 -20.55 1.08 1.94
C ALA A 138 -19.59 1.86 1.03
N VAL A 139 -19.96 3.11 0.75
CA VAL A 139 -19.02 4.11 0.21
C VAL A 139 -18.91 5.18 1.28
N LEU A 140 -17.83 5.14 2.05
CA LEU A 140 -17.61 6.07 3.15
C LEU A 140 -16.99 7.36 2.63
N GLU A 141 -17.52 8.51 3.04
CA GLU A 141 -16.81 9.79 2.98
C GLU A 141 -16.40 10.16 4.41
N ILE A 142 -15.10 10.35 4.63
CA ILE A 142 -14.56 10.73 5.93
C ILE A 142 -14.81 12.22 6.16
N LEU A 143 -15.53 12.57 7.23
CA LEU A 143 -15.80 13.96 7.57
C LEU A 143 -14.75 14.53 8.52
N GLU A 144 -14.32 13.73 9.50
CA GLU A 144 -13.46 14.17 10.57
C GLU A 144 -12.57 13.03 11.06
N ILE A 145 -11.32 13.35 11.37
CA ILE A 145 -10.36 12.45 12.02
C ILE A 145 -10.39 12.79 13.51
N CYS A 146 -11.16 12.05 14.30
CA CYS A 146 -11.41 12.39 15.70
C CYS A 146 -10.20 12.11 16.60
N ASN A 147 -9.49 11.01 16.34
CA ASN A 147 -8.27 10.61 17.04
C ASN A 147 -7.51 9.52 16.26
N GLU A 148 -6.47 8.93 16.83
CA GLU A 148 -5.61 7.89 16.23
C GLU A 148 -6.32 6.57 15.88
N SER A 149 -7.57 6.39 16.31
CA SER A 149 -8.32 5.15 16.12
C SER A 149 -9.74 5.35 15.62
N MET A 150 -10.25 6.58 15.62
CA MET A 150 -11.63 6.88 15.28
C MET A 150 -11.74 8.02 14.26
N VAL A 151 -12.54 7.77 13.22
CA VAL A 151 -13.02 8.79 12.30
C VAL A 151 -14.54 8.92 12.40
N ARG A 152 -15.07 10.04 11.93
CA ARG A 152 -16.51 10.22 11.70
C ARG A 152 -16.76 10.24 10.21
N ALA A 153 -17.69 9.41 9.74
CA ALA A 153 -17.96 9.23 8.32
C ALA A 153 -19.47 9.26 8.02
N VAL A 154 -19.79 9.47 6.75
CA VAL A 154 -21.13 9.24 6.17
C VAL A 154 -21.05 8.13 5.13
N ASP A 155 -22.14 7.41 4.94
CA ASP A 155 -22.24 6.40 3.89
C ASP A 155 -23.01 6.96 2.70
N LEU A 156 -22.33 7.16 1.58
CA LEU A 156 -22.92 7.70 0.37
C LEU A 156 -23.93 6.76 -0.30
N LEU A 157 -23.97 5.48 0.10
CA LEU A 157 -24.99 4.51 -0.33
C LEU A 157 -26.24 4.52 0.56
N ASP A 158 -26.16 5.13 1.74
CA ASP A 158 -27.23 5.22 2.74
C ASP A 158 -27.36 6.67 3.24
N PRO A 159 -27.84 7.59 2.38
CA PRO A 159 -27.81 9.03 2.67
C PRO A 159 -28.72 9.46 3.83
N ASP A 160 -29.65 8.59 4.25
CA ASP A 160 -30.55 8.85 5.38
C ASP A 160 -29.87 8.52 6.73
N ARG A 161 -28.74 7.78 6.70
CA ARG A 161 -27.96 7.47 7.88
C ARG A 161 -27.18 8.69 8.34
N ALA A 162 -27.43 9.11 9.58
CA ALA A 162 -26.65 10.17 10.22
C ALA A 162 -25.16 9.80 10.28
N PRO A 163 -24.24 10.80 10.29
CA PRO A 163 -22.82 10.54 10.45
C PRO A 163 -22.53 9.66 11.67
N PHE A 164 -21.65 8.68 11.51
CA PHE A 164 -21.39 7.66 12.52
C PHE A 164 -19.88 7.48 12.76
N PRO A 165 -19.48 7.06 13.98
CA PRO A 165 -18.09 6.79 14.26
C PRO A 165 -17.66 5.47 13.61
N VAL A 166 -16.51 5.48 12.95
CA VAL A 166 -15.81 4.31 12.44
C VAL A 166 -14.53 4.16 13.23
N LEU A 167 -14.33 3.00 13.85
CA LEU A 167 -13.17 2.74 14.69
C LEU A 167 -12.19 1.82 13.96
N ASP A 168 -11.13 2.41 13.41
CA ASP A 168 -10.11 1.69 12.64
C ASP A 168 -8.76 2.46 12.69
N ARG A 169 -7.76 1.87 13.35
CA ARG A 169 -6.43 2.50 13.51
C ARG A 169 -5.67 2.61 12.19
N SER A 170 -5.81 1.65 11.29
CA SER A 170 -5.10 1.65 10.01
C SER A 170 -5.66 2.75 9.12
N LEU A 171 -6.99 2.87 9.07
CA LEU A 171 -7.65 3.97 8.38
C LEU A 171 -7.25 5.33 8.98
N CYS A 172 -7.23 5.49 10.30
CA CYS A 172 -6.90 6.78 10.93
C CYS A 172 -5.48 7.26 10.65
N LYS A 173 -4.55 6.34 10.34
CA LYS A 173 -3.18 6.69 9.95
C LYS A 173 -3.12 7.36 8.59
N THR A 174 -3.95 6.92 7.63
CA THR A 174 -3.84 7.34 6.22
C THR A 174 -4.97 8.26 5.76
N ALA A 175 -6.15 8.22 6.40
CA ALA A 175 -7.31 8.98 5.98
C ALA A 175 -7.11 10.50 6.12
N CYS A 176 -7.68 11.24 5.17
CA CYS A 176 -7.79 12.69 5.20
C CYS A 176 -9.28 13.08 5.21
N ARG A 177 -9.59 14.35 5.52
CA ARG A 177 -10.96 14.81 5.38
C ARG A 177 -11.38 14.67 3.91
N PHE A 178 -12.60 14.20 3.70
CA PHE A 178 -13.21 13.89 2.41
C PHE A 178 -12.49 12.83 1.58
N SER A 179 -11.63 11.99 2.20
CA SER A 179 -11.25 10.72 1.61
C SER A 179 -12.51 9.87 1.41
N THR A 180 -12.64 9.27 0.22
CA THR A 180 -13.80 8.45 -0.15
C THR A 180 -13.38 7.02 -0.40
N LEU A 181 -14.00 6.09 0.32
CA LEU A 181 -13.56 4.69 0.40
C LEU A 181 -14.71 3.73 0.11
N PHE A 182 -14.46 2.78 -0.79
CA PHE A 182 -15.31 1.61 -0.98
C PHE A 182 -14.85 0.51 -0.03
N CYS A 183 -15.74 0.07 0.87
CA CYS A 183 -15.39 -0.93 1.87
C CYS A 183 -16.58 -1.79 2.27
N VAL A 184 -16.30 -2.85 3.01
CA VAL A 184 -17.31 -3.66 3.71
C VAL A 184 -17.31 -3.21 5.17
N ILE A 185 -18.49 -2.90 5.71
CA ILE A 185 -18.66 -2.45 7.08
C ILE A 185 -19.67 -3.30 7.83
N PHE A 186 -19.57 -3.30 9.16
CA PHE A 186 -20.58 -3.87 10.05
C PHE A 186 -20.70 -3.05 11.34
N ASP A 187 -21.92 -3.01 11.89
CA ASP A 187 -22.23 -2.19 13.06
C ASP A 187 -21.98 -2.95 14.36
N LEU A 188 -21.17 -2.36 15.23
CA LEU A 188 -21.04 -2.74 16.63
C LEU A 188 -21.84 -1.76 17.50
N PRO A 189 -22.12 -2.08 18.78
CA PRO A 189 -23.06 -1.31 19.60
C PRO A 189 -22.82 0.20 19.71
N HIS A 190 -21.57 0.67 19.56
CA HIS A 190 -21.20 2.08 19.73
C HIS A 190 -20.44 2.69 18.56
N TYR A 191 -20.06 1.88 17.57
CA TYR A 191 -19.29 2.31 16.41
C TYR A 191 -19.39 1.29 15.27
N CYS A 192 -18.97 1.71 14.09
CA CYS A 192 -18.88 0.86 12.92
C CYS A 192 -17.43 0.37 12.72
N ARG A 193 -17.27 -0.84 12.18
CA ARG A 193 -15.97 -1.39 11.78
C ARG A 193 -15.91 -1.54 10.27
N ILE A 194 -14.72 -1.29 9.72
CA ILE A 194 -14.35 -1.79 8.40
C ILE A 194 -13.89 -3.24 8.55
N HIS A 195 -14.36 -4.09 7.66
CA HIS A 195 -13.93 -5.47 7.54
C HIS A 195 -12.81 -5.55 6.49
N SER A 196 -11.59 -5.86 6.93
CA SER A 196 -10.36 -5.84 6.12
C SER A 196 -9.95 -4.42 5.68
N VAL A 197 -9.89 -4.12 4.38
CA VAL A 197 -9.37 -2.86 3.82
C VAL A 197 -10.44 -2.06 3.08
N GLY A 198 -10.19 -0.76 2.86
CA GLY A 198 -11.02 0.11 2.02
C GLY A 198 -10.26 0.56 0.78
N TYR A 199 -10.94 0.64 -0.36
CA TYR A 199 -10.36 1.10 -1.62
C TYR A 199 -10.67 2.58 -1.83
N PRO A 200 -9.68 3.44 -2.10
CA PRO A 200 -9.95 4.81 -2.48
C PRO A 200 -10.73 4.82 -3.80
N LEU A 201 -11.75 5.67 -3.87
CA LEU A 201 -12.44 5.92 -5.13
C LEU A 201 -11.59 6.86 -6.01
N PRO A 202 -11.65 6.71 -7.35
CA PRO A 202 -10.99 7.65 -8.25
C PRO A 202 -11.53 9.05 -8.07
N ASP A 203 -10.63 10.03 -8.00
CA ASP A 203 -11.03 11.44 -8.01
C ASP A 203 -11.30 11.91 -9.43
N VAL A 204 -12.56 12.26 -9.69
CA VAL A 204 -13.00 12.74 -11.01
C VAL A 204 -13.52 14.16 -10.86
N PRO A 205 -12.76 15.18 -11.31
CA PRO A 205 -13.12 16.57 -11.16
C PRO A 205 -14.53 16.82 -11.66
N GLY A 206 -15.36 17.24 -10.71
CA GLY A 206 -16.72 17.55 -11.03
C GLY A 206 -17.65 16.35 -11.20
N LEU A 207 -17.38 15.26 -10.52
CA LEU A 207 -18.39 14.27 -10.15
C LEU A 207 -18.29 14.05 -8.64
N SER A 208 -19.43 13.78 -8.00
CA SER A 208 -19.36 13.32 -6.61
C SER A 208 -18.80 11.90 -6.56
N ALA A 209 -18.19 11.50 -5.46
CA ALA A 209 -17.73 10.12 -5.29
C ALA A 209 -18.86 9.09 -5.46
N ARG A 210 -20.09 9.46 -5.08
CA ARG A 210 -21.29 8.64 -5.33
C ARG A 210 -21.57 8.46 -6.81
N ASP A 211 -21.41 9.50 -7.62
CA ASP A 211 -21.62 9.44 -9.07
C ASP A 211 -20.54 8.58 -9.74
N VAL A 212 -19.27 8.75 -9.35
CA VAL A 212 -18.15 7.92 -9.82
C VAL A 212 -18.41 6.46 -9.51
N PHE A 213 -18.77 6.14 -8.26
CA PHE A 213 -19.14 4.79 -7.86
C PHE A 213 -20.31 4.23 -8.66
N THR A 214 -21.37 5.02 -8.84
CA THR A 214 -22.58 4.59 -9.53
C THR A 214 -22.31 4.30 -11.00
N GLU A 215 -21.49 5.11 -11.65
CA GLU A 215 -21.08 4.92 -13.04
C GLU A 215 -20.27 3.63 -13.20
N ILE A 216 -19.28 3.39 -12.33
CA ILE A 216 -18.46 2.17 -12.35
C ILE A 216 -19.32 0.93 -12.09
N ALA A 217 -20.17 0.97 -11.05
CA ALA A 217 -21.06 -0.15 -10.73
C ALA A 217 -21.99 -0.46 -11.91
N ALA A 218 -22.59 0.57 -12.54
CA ALA A 218 -23.47 0.39 -13.70
C ALA A 218 -22.71 -0.20 -14.90
N HIS A 219 -21.51 0.32 -15.21
CA HIS A 219 -20.64 -0.17 -16.28
C HIS A 219 -20.30 -1.66 -16.12
N LEU A 220 -20.06 -2.10 -14.89
CA LEU A 220 -19.76 -3.49 -14.57
C LEU A 220 -21.00 -4.41 -14.54
N GLY A 221 -22.20 -3.86 -14.71
CA GLY A 221 -23.46 -4.60 -14.78
C GLY A 221 -24.19 -4.74 -13.45
N ALA A 222 -23.96 -3.85 -12.48
CA ALA A 222 -24.66 -3.87 -11.20
C ALA A 222 -26.17 -3.61 -11.37
N PRO A 223 -27.05 -4.36 -10.67
CA PRO A 223 -28.49 -4.13 -10.70
C PRO A 223 -28.88 -2.71 -10.22
N PRO A 224 -29.97 -2.14 -10.74
CA PRO A 224 -30.41 -0.81 -10.33
C PRO A 224 -31.05 -0.80 -8.93
N SER A 225 -31.66 -1.91 -8.49
CA SER A 225 -32.33 -1.99 -7.18
C SER A 225 -31.32 -2.10 -6.04
N LEU A 226 -31.54 -1.38 -4.92
CA LEU A 226 -30.59 -1.37 -3.80
C LEU A 226 -30.33 -2.77 -3.21
N PRO A 227 -31.36 -3.62 -2.94
CA PRO A 227 -31.12 -4.93 -2.34
C PRO A 227 -30.33 -5.87 -3.26
N GLU A 228 -30.65 -5.90 -4.56
CA GLU A 228 -29.93 -6.75 -5.51
C GLU A 228 -28.52 -6.20 -5.77
N ARG A 229 -28.37 -4.87 -5.81
CA ARG A 229 -27.08 -4.20 -5.95
C ARG A 229 -26.15 -4.51 -4.78
N SER A 230 -26.63 -4.42 -3.53
CA SER A 230 -25.82 -4.74 -2.35
C SER A 230 -25.29 -6.18 -2.38
N LYS A 231 -26.13 -7.14 -2.77
CA LYS A 231 -25.70 -8.53 -2.96
C LYS A 231 -24.70 -8.67 -4.10
N TRP A 232 -24.94 -8.00 -5.23
CA TRP A 232 -24.04 -8.01 -6.37
C TRP A 232 -22.66 -7.42 -6.02
N LEU A 233 -22.63 -6.30 -5.29
CA LEU A 233 -21.38 -5.62 -4.90
C LEU A 233 -20.50 -6.52 -4.02
N LEU A 234 -21.09 -7.23 -3.05
CA LEU A 234 -20.36 -8.19 -2.21
C LEU A 234 -19.72 -9.32 -3.01
N ASN A 235 -20.32 -9.70 -4.14
CA ASN A 235 -19.81 -10.75 -5.04
C ASN A 235 -18.84 -10.20 -6.10
N ASN A 236 -18.62 -8.88 -6.15
CA ASN A 236 -17.79 -8.22 -7.15
C ASN A 236 -16.81 -7.23 -6.49
N LEU A 237 -16.41 -7.46 -5.23
CA LEU A 237 -15.54 -6.53 -4.49
C LEU A 237 -14.21 -6.32 -5.21
N CYS A 238 -13.52 -7.40 -5.59
CA CYS A 238 -12.25 -7.31 -6.34
C CYS A 238 -12.46 -6.59 -7.67
N ARG A 239 -13.50 -6.95 -8.43
CA ARG A 239 -13.80 -6.36 -9.74
C ARG A 239 -14.07 -4.85 -9.66
N MET A 240 -14.73 -4.40 -8.59
CA MET A 240 -14.90 -2.96 -8.31
C MET A 240 -13.55 -2.31 -8.03
N GLY A 241 -12.72 -2.89 -7.16
CA GLY A 241 -11.37 -2.42 -6.85
C GLY A 241 -10.47 -2.29 -8.08
N THR A 242 -10.41 -3.32 -8.91
CA THR A 242 -9.65 -3.31 -10.17
C THR A 242 -10.14 -2.22 -11.13
N SER A 243 -11.46 -1.98 -11.19
CA SER A 243 -12.02 -0.92 -12.02
C SER A 243 -11.71 0.48 -11.48
N PHE A 244 -11.72 0.68 -10.15
CA PHE A 244 -11.25 1.95 -9.56
C PHE A 244 -9.81 2.23 -9.97
N ASN A 245 -8.91 1.25 -9.80
CA ASN A 245 -7.52 1.42 -10.20
C ASN A 245 -7.36 1.68 -11.70
N ALA A 246 -8.07 0.92 -12.55
CA ALA A 246 -8.04 1.11 -14.00
C ALA A 246 -8.49 2.53 -14.40
N VAL A 247 -9.53 3.07 -13.76
CA VAL A 247 -9.99 4.45 -14.00
C VAL A 247 -8.93 5.46 -13.58
N SER A 248 -8.31 5.29 -12.40
CA SER A 248 -7.24 6.19 -11.94
C SER A 248 -6.03 6.17 -12.88
N LEU A 249 -5.56 4.98 -13.28
CA LEU A 249 -4.44 4.82 -14.21
C LEU A 249 -4.74 5.38 -15.60
N ALA A 250 -5.92 5.07 -16.16
CA ALA A 250 -6.33 5.58 -17.47
C ALA A 250 -6.43 7.11 -17.48
N ARG A 251 -7.00 7.70 -16.42
CA ARG A 251 -7.08 9.16 -16.30
C ARG A 251 -5.71 9.80 -16.14
N HIS A 252 -4.83 9.18 -15.36
CA HIS A 252 -3.47 9.67 -15.16
C HIS A 252 -2.65 9.59 -16.47
N GLU A 253 -2.74 8.49 -17.21
CA GLU A 253 -2.16 8.35 -18.54
C GLU A 253 -2.70 9.41 -19.51
N ALA A 254 -4.02 9.58 -19.58
CA ALA A 254 -4.65 10.59 -20.44
C ALA A 254 -4.24 12.02 -20.05
N MET A 255 -4.08 12.28 -18.75
CA MET A 255 -3.59 13.56 -18.24
C MET A 255 -2.16 13.81 -18.72
N LEU A 256 -1.23 12.86 -18.54
CA LEU A 256 0.16 13.00 -18.98
C LEU A 256 0.28 13.15 -20.50
N ASN A 257 -0.47 12.37 -21.26
CA ASN A 257 -0.52 12.49 -22.73
C ASN A 257 -1.07 13.84 -23.20
N GLY A 258 -1.83 14.54 -22.34
CA GLY A 258 -2.33 15.88 -22.58
C GLY A 258 -1.37 17.01 -22.17
N ILE A 259 -0.26 16.70 -21.49
CA ILE A 259 0.70 17.72 -21.05
C ILE A 259 1.64 18.04 -22.20
N GLU A 260 1.64 19.29 -22.66
CA GLU A 260 2.67 19.79 -23.57
C GLU A 260 3.96 20.12 -22.79
N MET A 261 4.62 19.08 -22.25
CA MET A 261 5.89 19.23 -21.54
C MET A 261 7.04 18.87 -22.47
N ALA A 262 7.48 19.85 -23.25
CA ALA A 262 8.66 19.75 -24.09
C ALA A 262 9.77 20.63 -23.52
N TYR A 263 10.93 20.06 -23.27
CA TYR A 263 12.11 20.85 -22.93
C TYR A 263 12.93 21.09 -24.20
N THR A 264 12.99 22.35 -24.64
CA THR A 264 13.66 22.71 -25.89
C THR A 264 14.98 23.42 -25.61
N ARG A 265 16.03 23.02 -26.32
CA ARG A 265 17.32 23.70 -26.38
C ARG A 265 17.58 24.19 -27.80
N THR A 266 17.68 25.50 -27.97
CA THR A 266 17.98 26.12 -29.27
C THR A 266 19.33 26.82 -29.23
N VAL A 267 20.20 26.53 -30.19
CA VAL A 267 21.56 27.09 -30.25
C VAL A 267 21.69 28.10 -31.39
N TYR A 268 22.29 29.25 -31.09
CA TYR A 268 22.58 30.32 -32.03
C TYR A 268 24.07 30.67 -32.04
N ASP A 269 24.65 30.76 -33.23
CA ASP A 269 25.99 31.34 -33.40
C ASP A 269 25.94 32.85 -33.25
N ILE A 270 26.86 33.42 -32.49
CA ILE A 270 27.00 34.87 -32.36
C ILE A 270 27.84 35.43 -33.54
N LYS A 271 27.38 36.53 -34.16
CA LYS A 271 28.05 37.22 -35.28
C LYS A 271 28.57 38.62 -34.91
N CYS A 272 28.40 39.04 -33.66
CA CYS A 272 28.95 40.28 -33.11
C CYS A 272 29.94 40.01 -31.98
N SER A 273 30.54 41.07 -31.41
CA SER A 273 31.32 40.92 -30.17
C SER A 273 30.41 40.65 -28.98
N ILE A 274 30.94 39.98 -27.96
CA ILE A 274 30.23 39.72 -26.69
C ILE A 274 29.77 41.04 -26.05
N ASP A 275 30.63 42.06 -25.97
CA ASP A 275 30.24 43.39 -25.45
C ASP A 275 29.01 43.98 -26.16
N LYS A 276 28.89 43.75 -27.48
CA LYS A 276 27.75 44.23 -28.26
C LYS A 276 26.48 43.46 -27.92
N LEU A 277 26.58 42.17 -27.64
CA LEU A 277 25.48 41.32 -27.22
C LEU A 277 24.97 41.75 -25.85
N HIS A 278 25.86 42.00 -24.88
CA HIS A 278 25.48 42.54 -23.56
C HIS A 278 24.73 43.86 -23.67
N GLN A 279 25.23 44.81 -24.47
CA GLN A 279 24.55 46.10 -24.68
C GLN A 279 23.16 45.97 -25.30
N ILE A 280 22.87 44.89 -26.03
CA ILE A 280 21.54 44.62 -26.57
C ILE A 280 20.63 44.09 -25.46
N LEU A 281 21.11 43.14 -24.65
CA LEU A 281 20.37 42.54 -23.54
C LEU A 281 20.08 43.54 -22.41
N GLU A 282 21.04 44.37 -22.01
CA GLU A 282 20.84 45.43 -20.99
C GLU A 282 19.75 46.44 -21.37
N LYS A 283 19.43 46.57 -22.67
CA LYS A 283 18.38 47.47 -23.16
C LYS A 283 17.03 46.78 -23.33
N ALA A 284 16.98 45.45 -23.26
CA ALA A 284 15.73 44.71 -23.26
C ALA A 284 15.06 44.86 -21.90
N LYS A 285 13.77 45.24 -21.90
CA LYS A 285 13.03 45.50 -20.65
C LYS A 285 12.46 44.23 -20.01
N ASP A 286 12.45 43.16 -20.77
CA ASP A 286 11.81 41.88 -20.53
C ASP A 286 12.83 40.74 -20.48
N ILE A 287 14.10 41.08 -20.30
CA ILE A 287 15.18 40.15 -20.05
C ILE A 287 15.95 40.67 -18.82
N ASP A 288 15.88 39.92 -17.74
CA ASP A 288 16.57 40.22 -16.49
C ASP A 288 17.80 39.31 -16.34
N GLU A 289 18.81 39.73 -15.58
CA GLU A 289 19.90 38.82 -15.19
C GLU A 289 19.34 37.63 -14.41
N GLY A 290 19.83 36.45 -14.76
CA GLY A 290 19.51 35.18 -14.13
C GLY A 290 20.76 34.52 -13.57
N ASP A 291 20.57 33.57 -12.66
CA ASP A 291 21.67 32.83 -12.06
C ASP A 291 22.05 31.61 -12.91
N LEU A 292 23.34 31.28 -12.92
CA LEU A 292 23.83 30.00 -13.42
C LEU A 292 23.72 28.94 -12.32
N SER A 293 23.24 27.75 -12.67
CA SER A 293 23.37 26.57 -11.83
C SER A 293 24.82 26.05 -11.85
N ASP A 294 25.14 25.11 -10.96
CA ASP A 294 26.45 24.44 -11.00
C ASP A 294 26.61 23.60 -12.28
N GLU A 295 25.54 22.93 -12.73
CA GLU A 295 25.50 22.21 -14.00
C GLU A 295 25.77 23.15 -15.21
N ASP A 296 25.22 24.36 -15.19
CA ASP A 296 25.46 25.34 -16.26
C ASP A 296 26.93 25.74 -16.31
N ARG A 297 27.55 25.97 -15.15
CA ARG A 297 28.98 26.34 -15.05
C ARG A 297 29.86 25.20 -15.54
N ASP A 298 29.56 23.97 -15.14
CA ASP A 298 30.28 22.77 -15.57
C ASP A 298 30.14 22.53 -17.07
N ALA A 299 28.97 22.83 -17.63
CA ALA A 299 28.72 22.81 -19.07
C ALA A 299 29.42 23.95 -19.84
N GLY A 300 30.07 24.91 -19.15
CA GLY A 300 30.87 25.98 -19.76
C GLY A 300 30.11 27.28 -20.04
N PHE A 301 28.90 27.43 -19.50
CA PHE A 301 28.17 28.70 -19.56
C PHE A 301 28.78 29.72 -18.60
N VAL A 302 28.87 30.97 -19.08
CA VAL A 302 29.50 32.08 -18.36
C VAL A 302 28.50 33.13 -17.91
N GLN A 303 27.29 33.14 -18.50
CA GLN A 303 26.21 34.02 -18.09
C GLN A 303 24.83 33.46 -18.45
N ALA A 304 23.83 33.83 -17.65
CA ALA A 304 22.42 33.52 -17.87
C ALA A 304 21.56 34.79 -17.79
N TRP A 305 20.47 34.78 -18.54
CA TRP A 305 19.38 35.75 -18.43
C TRP A 305 18.03 35.04 -18.48
N ASP A 306 17.05 35.64 -17.82
CA ASP A 306 15.67 35.17 -17.78
C ASP A 306 14.80 36.04 -18.68
N ALA A 307 14.16 35.43 -19.67
CA ALA A 307 13.23 36.12 -20.56
C ALA A 307 11.80 36.06 -20.00
N LEU A 308 11.18 37.21 -19.77
CA LEU A 308 9.91 37.35 -19.06
C LEU A 308 8.71 37.45 -20.01
N GLY A 309 7.62 36.76 -19.68
CA GLY A 309 6.38 36.68 -20.45
C GLY A 309 5.32 37.71 -20.06
N GLY A 310 5.55 38.49 -19.00
CA GLY A 310 4.59 39.44 -18.42
C GLY A 310 4.08 38.98 -17.05
N GLU A 311 2.99 39.56 -16.58
CA GLU A 311 2.40 39.22 -15.27
C GLU A 311 1.89 37.77 -15.26
N SER A 312 2.25 37.01 -14.22
CA SER A 312 1.81 35.63 -14.05
C SER A 312 0.33 35.59 -13.68
N GLN A 313 -0.40 34.63 -14.26
CA GLN A 313 -1.83 34.41 -13.98
C GLN A 313 -2.08 33.59 -12.71
N TYR A 314 -1.01 33.06 -12.09
CA TYR A 314 -1.09 32.07 -11.02
C TYR A 314 -0.62 32.62 -9.67
N ILE A 315 0.40 33.46 -9.70
CA ILE A 315 0.99 34.06 -8.51
C ILE A 315 1.45 35.47 -8.83
N LYS A 316 1.52 36.34 -7.83
CA LYS A 316 2.06 37.69 -7.96
C LYS A 316 3.55 37.65 -8.31
N GLY A 317 3.85 37.68 -9.61
CA GLY A 317 5.18 37.56 -10.17
C GLY A 317 5.15 37.69 -11.69
N GLU A 318 6.28 37.46 -12.33
CA GLU A 318 6.42 37.53 -13.79
C GLU A 318 6.54 36.12 -14.36
N SER A 319 5.73 35.77 -15.36
CA SER A 319 5.86 34.49 -16.07
C SER A 319 7.23 34.41 -16.75
N LEU A 320 7.88 33.24 -16.71
CA LEU A 320 9.14 33.00 -17.38
C LEU A 320 8.87 32.30 -18.73
N LEU A 321 9.32 32.92 -19.83
CA LEU A 321 9.31 32.30 -21.16
C LEU A 321 10.43 31.27 -21.29
N GLY A 322 11.59 31.56 -20.70
CA GLY A 322 12.73 30.65 -20.70
C GLY A 322 14.02 31.37 -20.36
N ARG A 323 15.14 30.65 -20.49
CA ARG A 323 16.48 31.13 -20.18
C ARG A 323 17.28 31.39 -21.45
N VAL A 324 18.16 32.38 -21.40
CA VAL A 324 19.16 32.70 -22.42
C VAL A 324 20.52 32.50 -21.79
N LEU A 325 21.32 31.58 -22.32
CA LEU A 325 22.63 31.21 -21.77
C LEU A 325 23.73 31.58 -22.75
N LEU A 326 24.81 32.19 -22.27
CA LEU A 326 26.01 32.49 -23.05
C LEU A 326 27.10 31.48 -22.71
N HIS A 327 27.59 30.77 -23.72
CA HIS A 327 28.68 29.83 -23.57
C HIS A 327 30.05 30.51 -23.80
N LYS A 328 31.10 30.05 -23.10
CA LYS A 328 32.47 30.57 -23.25
C LYS A 328 33.03 30.49 -24.69
N ASP A 329 32.53 29.54 -25.48
CA ASP A 329 32.92 29.34 -26.88
C ASP A 329 32.19 30.28 -27.87
N GLY A 330 31.37 31.22 -27.38
CA GLY A 330 30.79 32.28 -28.21
C GLY A 330 29.52 31.87 -28.97
N TYR A 331 28.67 31.06 -28.35
CA TYR A 331 27.30 30.79 -28.82
C TYR A 331 26.27 31.08 -27.73
N LEU A 332 25.02 31.32 -28.15
CA LEU A 332 23.86 31.44 -27.27
C LEU A 332 23.05 30.15 -27.27
N GLN A 333 22.56 29.73 -26.10
CA GLN A 333 21.59 28.66 -25.95
C GLN A 333 20.31 29.22 -25.33
N LEU A 334 19.17 28.91 -25.93
CA LEU A 334 17.84 29.23 -25.40
C LEU A 334 17.23 27.95 -24.83
N GLU A 335 16.68 28.05 -23.63
CA GLU A 335 16.00 26.94 -22.96
C GLU A 335 14.58 27.32 -22.59
N ALA A 336 13.61 26.45 -22.90
CA ALA A 336 12.20 26.66 -22.56
C ALA A 336 11.52 25.33 -22.22
N SER A 337 10.50 25.39 -21.36
CA SER A 337 9.76 24.23 -20.81
C SER A 337 8.49 23.85 -21.57
N SER A 338 8.21 24.49 -22.70
CA SER A 338 7.19 24.06 -23.66
C SER A 338 7.54 24.52 -25.08
N SER A 339 6.92 23.90 -26.08
CA SER A 339 7.14 24.31 -27.48
C SER A 339 6.55 25.68 -27.77
N GLU A 340 5.40 26.01 -27.19
CA GLU A 340 4.85 27.37 -27.27
C GLU A 340 5.82 28.42 -26.73
N ARG A 341 6.32 28.24 -25.51
CA ARG A 341 7.27 29.18 -24.88
C ARG A 341 8.56 29.30 -25.66
N SER A 342 9.08 28.16 -26.16
CA SER A 342 10.25 28.12 -27.03
C SER A 342 10.07 28.99 -28.27
N ASN A 343 8.93 28.86 -28.95
CA ASN A 343 8.62 29.66 -30.13
C ASN A 343 8.51 31.15 -29.81
N GLN A 344 7.86 31.52 -28.69
CA GLN A 344 7.78 32.90 -28.25
C GLN A 344 9.17 33.47 -27.90
N LEU A 345 10.01 32.68 -27.23
CA LEU A 345 11.38 33.06 -26.86
C LEU A 345 12.25 33.25 -28.11
N LYS A 346 12.24 32.31 -29.06
CA LYS A 346 12.96 32.43 -30.34
C LYS A 346 12.55 33.68 -31.11
N GLN A 347 11.25 33.91 -31.30
CA GLN A 347 10.75 35.11 -31.99
C GLN A 347 11.24 36.41 -31.33
N ARG A 348 11.32 36.42 -30.00
CA ARG A 348 11.78 37.57 -29.23
C ARG A 348 13.28 37.79 -29.40
N ILE A 349 14.09 36.73 -29.27
CA ILE A 349 15.53 36.76 -29.44
C ILE A 349 15.92 37.12 -30.89
N ASP A 350 15.24 36.54 -31.89
CA ASP A 350 15.42 36.88 -33.30
C ASP A 350 15.10 38.36 -33.58
N LYS A 351 14.06 38.92 -32.94
CA LYS A 351 13.72 40.34 -33.07
C LYS A 351 14.74 41.25 -32.39
N LEU A 352 15.28 40.85 -31.24
CA LEU A 352 16.26 41.63 -30.47
C LEU A 352 17.62 41.67 -31.16
N PHE A 353 18.12 40.52 -31.62
CA PHE A 353 19.46 40.40 -32.18
C PHE A 353 19.50 40.50 -33.71
N GLY A 354 18.43 40.06 -34.41
CA GLY A 354 18.36 40.08 -35.86
C GLY A 354 19.59 39.47 -36.52
N LYS A 355 20.27 40.26 -37.35
CA LYS A 355 21.48 39.84 -38.08
C LYS A 355 22.71 39.53 -37.21
N HIS A 356 22.64 39.76 -35.90
CA HIS A 356 23.76 39.53 -34.97
C HIS A 356 23.85 38.09 -34.47
N ILE A 357 22.85 37.27 -34.73
CA ILE A 357 22.85 35.84 -34.42
C ILE A 357 22.49 35.04 -35.67
N ARG A 358 22.82 33.75 -35.67
CA ARG A 358 22.40 32.80 -36.71
C ARG A 358 21.97 31.51 -36.03
N PHE A 359 20.75 31.05 -36.31
CA PHE A 359 20.28 29.74 -35.86
C PHE A 359 21.26 28.64 -36.30
N SER A 360 21.59 27.75 -35.37
CA SER A 360 22.53 26.64 -35.58
C SER A 360 21.80 25.30 -35.49
N SER A 361 21.17 25.03 -34.35
CA SER A 361 20.46 23.77 -34.10
C SER A 361 19.34 23.94 -33.07
N GLU A 362 18.44 22.96 -33.04
CA GLU A 362 17.40 22.84 -32.03
C GLU A 362 17.23 21.37 -31.66
N ARG A 363 17.03 21.12 -30.37
CA ARG A 363 16.61 19.83 -29.81
C ARG A 363 15.38 20.07 -28.95
N ALA A 364 14.35 19.26 -29.14
CA ALA A 364 13.18 19.22 -28.28
C ALA A 364 13.07 17.82 -27.69
N ASP A 365 13.12 17.74 -26.36
CA ASP A 365 12.89 16.51 -25.62
C ASP A 365 11.44 16.50 -25.14
N ASP A 366 10.66 15.51 -25.59
CA ASP A 366 9.29 15.27 -25.10
C ASP A 366 9.36 14.58 -23.75
N ILE A 367 9.29 15.40 -22.69
CA ILE A 367 9.45 14.90 -21.33
C ILE A 367 8.22 14.09 -20.92
N ALA A 368 7.02 14.49 -21.36
CA ALA A 368 5.79 13.77 -21.07
C ALA A 368 5.82 12.34 -21.67
N ALA A 369 6.25 12.20 -22.94
CA ALA A 369 6.42 10.91 -23.58
C ALA A 369 7.45 10.04 -22.85
N GLN A 370 8.60 10.61 -22.46
CA GLN A 370 9.62 9.87 -21.70
C GLN A 370 9.12 9.38 -20.33
N TYR A 371 8.31 10.18 -19.63
CA TYR A 371 7.67 9.74 -18.39
C TYR A 371 6.64 8.62 -18.62
N CYS A 372 5.84 8.72 -19.69
CA CYS A 372 4.85 7.70 -20.03
C CYS A 372 5.50 6.37 -20.43
N GLU A 373 6.57 6.40 -21.22
CA GLU A 373 7.31 5.20 -21.64
C GLU A 373 7.92 4.45 -20.45
N LYS A 374 8.41 5.18 -19.43
CA LYS A 374 8.99 4.58 -18.23
C LYS A 374 7.96 3.89 -17.33
N ARG A 375 6.73 4.43 -17.24
CA ARG A 375 5.77 4.04 -16.20
C ARG A 375 4.80 2.91 -16.60
N LYS A 376 4.92 2.36 -17.83
CA LYS A 376 4.08 1.33 -18.45
C LYS A 376 2.71 1.15 -17.77
N TYR A 377 1.72 1.95 -18.16
CA TYR A 377 0.37 1.81 -17.59
C TYR A 377 -0.24 0.47 -17.98
N ASN A 378 -0.43 -0.41 -16.99
CA ASN A 378 -1.07 -1.70 -17.18
C ASN A 378 -2.46 -1.70 -16.55
N TYR A 379 -3.49 -1.56 -17.38
CA TYR A 379 -4.89 -1.70 -16.98
C TYR A 379 -5.72 -2.27 -18.12
N ASP A 380 -6.85 -2.91 -17.79
CA ASP A 380 -7.83 -3.35 -18.78
C ASP A 380 -8.77 -2.18 -19.15
N PRO A 381 -8.74 -1.68 -20.40
CA PRO A 381 -9.62 -0.59 -20.83
C PRO A 381 -11.11 -0.95 -20.73
N ALA A 382 -11.47 -2.24 -20.78
CA ALA A 382 -12.86 -2.68 -20.62
C ALA A 382 -13.42 -2.40 -19.21
N LEU A 383 -12.56 -2.13 -18.22
CA LEU A 383 -12.96 -1.75 -16.87
C LEU A 383 -13.14 -0.24 -16.68
N VAL A 384 -12.92 0.58 -17.73
CA VAL A 384 -12.95 2.04 -17.64
C VAL A 384 -14.23 2.57 -18.31
N PRO A 385 -15.19 3.16 -17.56
CA PRO A 385 -16.39 3.75 -18.15
C PRO A 385 -16.05 5.02 -18.96
N GLU A 386 -16.59 5.14 -20.18
CA GLU A 386 -16.31 6.27 -21.08
C GLU A 386 -16.64 7.64 -20.46
N ARG A 387 -17.72 7.73 -19.68
CA ARG A 387 -18.13 8.97 -19.01
C ARG A 387 -17.07 9.48 -18.04
N LEU A 388 -16.35 8.58 -17.38
CA LEU A 388 -15.30 8.93 -16.43
C LEU A 388 -14.00 9.34 -17.12
N MET A 389 -13.91 9.23 -18.44
CA MET A 389 -12.79 9.75 -19.25
C MET A 389 -13.09 11.13 -19.84
N GLN A 390 -14.26 11.71 -19.55
CA GLN A 390 -14.59 13.07 -19.94
C GLN A 390 -13.92 14.08 -19.00
N ASN A 391 -13.65 15.29 -19.50
CA ASN A 391 -13.06 16.39 -18.73
C ASN A 391 -11.76 16.00 -17.99
N ILE A 392 -10.82 15.36 -18.71
CA ILE A 392 -9.47 15.15 -18.18
C ILE A 392 -8.86 16.52 -17.88
N THR A 393 -8.41 16.72 -16.63
CA THR A 393 -7.71 17.94 -16.24
C THR A 393 -6.45 18.05 -17.07
N GLN A 394 -6.29 19.18 -17.77
CA GLN A 394 -5.02 19.49 -18.42
C GLN A 394 -4.08 20.08 -17.38
N VAL A 395 -2.89 19.49 -17.27
CA VAL A 395 -1.84 20.05 -16.42
C VAL A 395 -1.12 21.12 -17.25
N GLU A 396 -1.26 22.37 -16.82
CA GLU A 396 -0.48 23.46 -17.36
C GLU A 396 0.80 23.64 -16.53
N THR A 397 1.96 23.65 -17.20
CA THR A 397 3.23 23.94 -16.53
C THR A 397 3.48 25.45 -16.58
N ALA A 398 3.60 26.09 -15.42
CA ALA A 398 3.94 27.50 -15.31
C ALA A 398 5.19 27.71 -14.48
N VAL A 399 6.14 28.47 -15.02
CA VAL A 399 7.29 28.97 -14.27
C VAL A 399 7.11 30.47 -14.08
N SER A 400 7.22 30.94 -12.85
CA SER A 400 7.10 32.35 -12.51
C SER A 400 8.30 32.80 -11.68
N ARG A 401 8.83 33.98 -11.98
CA ARG A 401 9.82 34.67 -11.16
C ARG A 401 9.10 35.52 -10.13
N ILE A 402 9.36 35.25 -8.86
CA ILE A 402 8.81 35.99 -7.73
C ILE A 402 9.97 36.76 -7.10
N LYS A 403 9.83 38.09 -7.01
CA LYS A 403 10.80 38.94 -6.30
C LYS A 403 10.47 38.88 -4.82
N PHE A 404 11.35 38.27 -4.03
CA PHE A 404 11.22 38.22 -2.57
C PHE A 404 12.14 39.25 -1.92
N GLU A 405 11.66 39.91 -0.86
CA GLU A 405 12.54 40.70 -0.01
C GLU A 405 13.39 39.74 0.85
N PRO A 406 14.70 40.01 1.02
CA PRO A 406 15.68 39.07 1.58
C PRO A 406 15.47 38.69 3.06
N ASP A 407 14.40 39.18 3.71
CA ASP A 407 14.11 38.94 5.12
C ASP A 407 13.35 37.61 5.36
N ALA A 408 12.96 36.88 4.31
CA ALA A 408 12.40 35.53 4.43
C ALA A 408 13.43 34.54 4.99
N THR A 409 13.27 34.16 6.25
CA THR A 409 14.33 33.57 7.05
C THR A 409 14.47 32.04 6.87
N SER A 410 13.73 31.42 5.94
CA SER A 410 13.93 30.02 5.51
C SER A 410 13.13 29.69 4.23
N ARG A 411 13.56 28.67 3.49
CA ARG A 411 12.84 28.14 2.31
C ARG A 411 11.41 27.68 2.63
N VAL A 412 11.19 27.14 3.83
CA VAL A 412 9.87 26.69 4.30
C VAL A 412 8.89 27.87 4.41
N GLN A 413 9.33 29.01 4.96
CA GLN A 413 8.49 30.20 5.06
C GLN A 413 8.14 30.80 3.69
N LEU A 414 9.04 30.65 2.72
CA LEU A 414 8.80 31.07 1.35
C LEU A 414 7.71 30.20 0.69
N ASP A 415 7.81 28.88 0.82
CA ASP A 415 6.83 27.93 0.29
C ASP A 415 5.44 28.17 0.91
N GLU A 416 5.36 28.36 2.24
CA GLU A 416 4.10 28.68 2.94
C GLU A 416 3.48 29.99 2.43
N HIS A 417 4.29 31.02 2.17
CA HIS A 417 3.80 32.30 1.63
C HIS A 417 3.26 32.15 0.21
N ILE A 418 3.98 31.41 -0.64
CA ILE A 418 3.57 31.10 -2.02
C ILE A 418 2.23 30.35 -2.03
N GLU A 419 2.10 29.31 -1.20
CA GLU A 419 0.87 28.53 -1.05
C GLU A 419 -0.31 29.43 -0.61
N GLN A 420 -0.10 30.30 0.38
CA GLN A 420 -1.14 31.23 0.85
C GLN A 420 -1.62 32.20 -0.24
N GLU A 421 -0.70 32.79 -1.01
CA GLU A 421 -1.05 33.71 -2.09
C GLU A 421 -1.77 32.99 -3.24
N PHE A 422 -1.37 31.76 -3.56
CA PHE A 422 -2.07 30.92 -4.53
C PHE A 422 -3.52 30.66 -4.08
N MET A 423 -3.73 30.29 -2.82
CA MET A 423 -5.07 30.02 -2.28
C MET A 423 -5.97 31.27 -2.27
N LYS A 424 -5.42 32.45 -1.97
CA LYS A 424 -6.16 33.72 -2.10
C LYS A 424 -6.56 34.00 -3.55
N THR A 425 -5.61 33.84 -4.47
CA THR A 425 -5.84 34.08 -5.91
C THR A 425 -6.90 33.13 -6.46
N PHE A 426 -6.91 31.87 -6.01
CA PHE A 426 -7.92 30.89 -6.38
C PHE A 426 -9.36 31.36 -6.06
N LEU A 427 -9.59 31.99 -4.91
CA LEU A 427 -10.93 32.46 -4.51
C LEU A 427 -11.53 33.52 -5.46
N ASP A 428 -10.66 34.23 -6.19
CA ASP A 428 -11.03 35.31 -7.10
C ASP A 428 -10.92 34.90 -8.58
N LYS A 429 -10.41 33.70 -8.87
CA LYS A 429 -10.29 33.18 -10.24
C LYS A 429 -11.59 32.52 -10.70
N SER A 430 -12.02 32.85 -11.91
CA SER A 430 -13.13 32.17 -12.59
C SER A 430 -12.80 30.70 -12.85
N ILE A 431 -13.68 29.79 -12.44
CA ILE A 431 -13.49 28.34 -12.59
C ILE A 431 -14.48 27.80 -13.64
N PRO A 432 -14.00 27.13 -14.71
CA PRO A 432 -14.88 26.54 -15.73
C PRO A 432 -15.92 25.55 -15.16
N LEU A 433 -15.53 24.75 -14.16
CA LEU A 433 -16.42 23.82 -13.46
C LEU A 433 -17.55 24.53 -12.67
N LEU A 434 -17.45 25.84 -12.47
CA LEU A 434 -18.46 26.70 -11.86
C LEU A 434 -19.09 27.64 -12.90
N ASP A 435 -19.05 27.26 -14.19
CA ASP A 435 -19.57 28.01 -15.33
C ASP A 435 -18.95 29.41 -15.45
N GLY A 436 -17.66 29.50 -15.10
CA GLY A 436 -16.88 30.73 -15.14
C GLY A 436 -17.10 31.65 -13.94
N LEU A 437 -17.85 31.23 -12.92
CA LEU A 437 -17.94 31.96 -11.64
C LEU A 437 -16.66 31.76 -10.82
N THR A 438 -16.35 32.74 -9.98
CA THR A 438 -15.33 32.57 -8.93
C THR A 438 -15.90 31.78 -7.74
N PRO A 439 -15.07 31.14 -6.91
CA PRO A 439 -15.53 30.51 -5.66
C PRO A 439 -16.43 31.40 -4.81
N ARG A 440 -16.07 32.69 -4.65
CA ARG A 440 -16.86 33.66 -3.88
C ARG A 440 -18.24 33.94 -4.48
N GLN A 441 -18.34 33.93 -5.81
CA GLN A 441 -19.61 34.12 -6.51
C GLN A 441 -20.47 32.85 -6.41
N ALA A 442 -19.87 31.69 -6.66
CA ALA A 442 -20.55 30.40 -6.60
C ALA A 442 -21.06 30.06 -5.19
N ALA A 443 -20.37 30.49 -4.13
CA ALA A 443 -20.80 30.31 -2.75
C ALA A 443 -22.16 30.96 -2.44
N LYS A 444 -22.48 32.05 -3.15
CA LYS A 444 -23.75 32.81 -3.03
C LYS A 444 -24.83 32.30 -3.98
N ASP A 445 -24.49 31.43 -4.93
CA ASP A 445 -25.43 30.85 -5.89
C ASP A 445 -25.84 29.45 -5.44
N SER A 446 -27.11 29.30 -5.04
CA SER A 446 -27.66 28.01 -4.62
C SER A 446 -27.52 26.89 -5.65
N ALA A 447 -27.51 27.20 -6.95
CA ALA A 447 -27.39 26.20 -8.01
C ALA A 447 -25.95 25.72 -8.20
N ARG A 448 -24.96 26.56 -7.86
CA ARG A 448 -23.53 26.27 -8.05
C ARG A 448 -22.83 25.89 -6.75
N ARG A 449 -23.43 26.19 -5.60
CA ARG A 449 -22.90 25.83 -4.29
C ARG A 449 -22.57 24.35 -4.12
N PRO A 450 -23.42 23.37 -4.54
CA PRO A 450 -23.05 21.94 -4.42
C PRO A 450 -21.78 21.60 -5.20
N ARG A 451 -21.57 22.23 -6.36
CA ARG A 451 -20.37 22.04 -7.17
C ARG A 451 -19.14 22.67 -6.53
N LEU A 452 -19.30 23.85 -5.93
CA LEU A 452 -18.23 24.48 -5.15
C LEU A 452 -17.84 23.62 -3.95
N VAL A 453 -18.81 23.01 -3.25
CA VAL A 453 -18.55 22.10 -2.12
C VAL A 453 -17.66 20.94 -2.57
N GLU A 454 -17.97 20.26 -3.67
CA GLU A 454 -17.15 19.15 -4.16
C GLU A 454 -15.73 19.60 -4.55
N ILE A 455 -15.57 20.80 -5.15
CA ILE A 455 -14.24 21.36 -5.43
C ILE A 455 -13.48 21.61 -4.11
N MET A 456 -14.12 22.26 -3.14
CA MET A 456 -13.47 22.59 -1.88
C MET A 456 -13.12 21.35 -1.04
N LYS A 457 -13.91 20.28 -1.12
CA LYS A 457 -13.56 18.99 -0.51
C LYS A 457 -12.24 18.43 -1.06
N SER A 458 -12.02 18.53 -2.39
CA SER A 458 -10.74 18.13 -3.01
C SER A 458 -9.59 18.95 -2.46
N TYR A 459 -9.71 20.28 -2.42
CA TYR A 459 -8.66 21.15 -1.88
C TYR A 459 -8.33 20.85 -0.41
N VAL A 460 -9.35 20.56 0.41
CA VAL A 460 -9.13 20.18 1.82
C VAL A 460 -8.41 18.84 1.93
N ARG A 461 -8.83 17.85 1.13
CA ARG A 461 -8.19 16.54 1.07
C ARG A 461 -6.73 16.66 0.64
N ASP A 462 -6.45 17.37 -0.45
CA ASP A 462 -5.09 17.56 -0.98
C ASP A 462 -4.17 18.26 0.04
N GLN A 463 -4.71 19.22 0.79
CA GLN A 463 -3.98 19.88 1.87
C GLN A 463 -3.69 18.93 3.03
N ASP A 464 -4.68 18.13 3.45
CA ASP A 464 -4.52 17.14 4.53
C ASP A 464 -3.53 16.04 4.14
N GLU A 465 -3.53 15.58 2.88
CA GLU A 465 -2.60 14.61 2.33
C GLU A 465 -1.17 15.16 2.30
N ASN A 466 -1.00 16.41 1.84
CA ASN A 466 0.30 17.08 1.87
C ASN A 466 0.81 17.27 3.29
N ASN A 467 -0.06 17.57 4.26
CA ASN A 467 0.30 17.62 5.67
C ASN A 467 0.75 16.26 6.19
N LEU A 468 0.03 15.20 5.84
CA LEU A 468 0.35 13.85 6.27
C LEU A 468 1.69 13.38 5.69
N ARG A 469 1.96 13.66 4.41
CA ARG A 469 3.23 13.36 3.74
C ARG A 469 4.40 14.12 4.33
N LYS A 470 4.26 15.44 4.50
CA LYS A 470 5.37 16.32 4.94
C LYS A 470 5.50 16.44 6.47
N GLY A 471 4.55 15.90 7.23
CA GLY A 471 4.43 16.15 8.68
C GLY A 471 4.08 17.61 9.03
N CYS A 472 3.45 18.34 8.09
CA CYS A 472 3.04 19.73 8.23
C CYS A 472 1.67 19.87 8.92
N LYS A 473 1.23 21.12 9.16
CA LYS A 473 -0.02 21.45 9.86
C LYS A 473 -0.79 22.61 9.20
N THR A 474 -0.60 22.81 7.90
CA THR A 474 -1.21 23.91 7.17
C THR A 474 -2.71 23.67 7.04
N ASP A 475 -3.53 24.65 7.42
CA ASP A 475 -4.99 24.52 7.39
C ASP A 475 -5.60 25.56 6.45
N ILE A 476 -6.57 25.12 5.66
CA ILE A 476 -7.32 25.95 4.72
C ILE A 476 -8.76 26.20 5.15
N ASN A 477 -9.16 25.83 6.37
CA ASN A 477 -10.51 26.09 6.88
C ASN A 477 -10.92 27.57 6.83
N TRP A 478 -9.96 28.50 6.89
CA TRP A 478 -10.23 29.93 6.68
C TRP A 478 -10.93 30.22 5.35
N MET A 479 -10.63 29.45 4.28
CA MET A 479 -11.31 29.55 2.99
C MET A 479 -12.76 29.09 3.09
N LEU A 480 -13.01 28.01 3.84
CA LEU A 480 -14.36 27.47 4.05
C LEU A 480 -15.21 28.46 4.84
N GLU A 481 -14.65 29.07 5.89
CA GLU A 481 -15.29 30.12 6.68
C GLU A 481 -15.61 31.34 5.82
N GLU A 482 -14.67 31.78 4.98
CA GLU A 482 -14.85 32.93 4.11
C GLU A 482 -15.91 32.71 3.02
N LEU A 483 -15.98 31.49 2.48
CA LEU A 483 -17.02 31.07 1.53
C LEU A 483 -18.35 30.72 2.24
N GLY A 484 -18.37 30.69 3.58
CA GLY A 484 -19.52 30.30 4.38
C GLY A 484 -19.97 28.86 4.14
N LEU A 485 -19.03 27.93 3.92
CA LEU A 485 -19.26 26.51 3.66
C LEU A 485 -19.27 25.68 4.96
N ASP A 486 -20.17 26.03 5.87
CA ASP A 486 -20.28 25.40 7.20
C ASP A 486 -20.54 23.88 7.12
N GLU A 487 -21.17 23.41 6.04
CA GLU A 487 -21.45 21.99 5.81
C GLU A 487 -20.20 21.10 5.66
N ILE A 488 -19.05 21.69 5.35
CA ILE A 488 -17.76 20.99 5.21
C ILE A 488 -16.65 21.55 6.12
N ASN A 489 -16.99 22.49 7.02
CA ASN A 489 -16.02 23.06 7.95
C ASN A 489 -15.84 22.14 9.18
N PHE A 490 -15.10 21.04 8.99
CA PHE A 490 -14.70 20.14 10.07
C PHE A 490 -13.32 20.50 10.62
N PRO A 491 -13.02 20.22 11.90
CA PRO A 491 -11.70 20.47 12.48
C PRO A 491 -10.59 19.80 11.65
N PRO A 492 -9.41 20.44 11.51
CA PRO A 492 -8.28 19.83 10.83
C PRO A 492 -7.83 18.55 11.57
N PRO A 493 -7.24 17.57 10.85
CA PRO A 493 -6.77 16.33 11.47
C PRO A 493 -5.76 16.62 12.60
N PRO A 494 -5.74 15.81 13.67
CA PRO A 494 -4.69 15.90 14.68
C PRO A 494 -3.32 15.66 14.04
N ARG A 495 -2.25 16.18 14.66
CA ARG A 495 -0.89 15.97 14.18
C ARG A 495 -0.58 14.47 14.19
N ARG A 496 -0.14 13.97 13.05
CA ARG A 496 0.28 12.56 12.85
C ARG A 496 1.75 12.51 12.46
N GLN A 497 2.37 11.36 12.68
CA GLN A 497 3.70 11.08 12.14
C GLN A 497 3.63 11.13 10.62
N ALA A 498 4.66 11.70 9.99
CA ALA A 498 4.75 11.65 8.54
C ALA A 498 4.68 10.19 8.09
N VAL A 499 3.81 9.91 7.13
CA VAL A 499 3.85 8.62 6.45
C VAL A 499 5.09 8.70 5.57
N GLU A 500 6.12 7.91 5.89
CA GLU A 500 7.19 7.67 4.92
C GLU A 500 6.47 7.14 3.68
N GLU A 501 6.51 7.92 2.59
CA GLU A 501 6.21 7.35 1.29
C GLU A 501 7.29 6.29 1.11
N ASP A 502 6.94 5.04 1.38
CA ASP A 502 7.30 3.99 0.44
C ASP A 502 6.81 4.59 -0.87
N PHE A 503 7.73 5.21 -1.62
CA PHE A 503 7.46 5.51 -3.00
C PHE A 503 7.20 4.14 -3.57
N ASP A 504 5.92 3.81 -3.61
CA ASP A 504 5.31 2.96 -4.57
C ASP A 504 5.78 3.50 -5.92
N ASP A 505 6.96 3.04 -6.29
CA ASP A 505 7.27 2.47 -7.59
C ASP A 505 6.22 1.37 -7.87
N GLU A 506 4.93 1.75 -7.82
CA GLU A 506 3.77 0.87 -7.94
C GLU A 506 3.65 0.31 -9.35
N ASN A 507 4.56 0.73 -10.25
CA ASN A 507 4.87 0.16 -11.56
C ASN A 507 6.37 0.22 -11.87
N SER A 508 7.28 0.14 -10.89
CA SER A 508 8.51 -0.53 -11.23
C SER A 508 8.10 -1.99 -11.46
N ASP A 509 8.17 -2.41 -12.72
CA ASP A 509 8.47 -3.80 -13.05
C ASP A 509 9.87 -4.19 -12.55
N ASP A 510 10.54 -3.34 -11.78
CA ASP A 510 11.31 -3.81 -10.65
C ASP A 510 10.23 -4.26 -9.62
N GLU A 511 9.64 -5.47 -9.72
CA GLU A 511 10.25 -6.56 -8.95
C GLU A 511 11.50 -5.99 -8.28
N GLU A 512 11.41 -5.58 -7.00
CA GLU A 512 12.60 -5.80 -6.16
C GLU A 512 13.00 -7.21 -6.56
N GLU A 513 14.00 -7.31 -7.45
CA GLU A 513 14.51 -8.55 -7.97
C GLU A 513 14.87 -9.21 -6.67
N PHE A 514 13.98 -10.10 -6.23
CA PHE A 514 13.97 -10.64 -4.89
C PHE A 514 15.37 -11.18 -4.73
N ASP A 515 16.26 -10.44 -4.07
CA ASP A 515 17.67 -10.79 -4.12
C ASP A 515 17.74 -12.01 -3.23
N PRO A 516 17.90 -13.22 -3.80
CA PRO A 516 17.93 -14.42 -2.97
C PRO A 516 19.13 -14.36 -2.01
N ALA A 517 20.09 -13.44 -2.26
CA ALA A 517 21.19 -13.14 -1.37
C ALA A 517 20.82 -12.32 -0.11
N GLU A 518 19.61 -11.75 -0.01
CA GLU A 518 19.16 -11.07 1.22
C GLU A 518 18.58 -12.04 2.26
N PHE A 519 18.19 -13.25 1.84
CA PHE A 519 18.15 -14.38 2.76
C PHE A 519 19.57 -14.73 3.19
N LEU A 520 19.75 -15.08 4.46
CA LEU A 520 21.04 -15.46 5.09
C LEU A 520 21.67 -16.67 4.38
N MET A 521 22.21 -16.48 3.18
CA MET A 521 23.04 -17.41 2.44
C MET A 521 24.34 -17.53 3.21
N LEU A 522 24.46 -18.59 4.01
CA LEU A 522 25.70 -18.86 4.70
C LEU A 522 26.72 -19.29 3.64
N ASP A 523 27.78 -18.49 3.47
CA ASP A 523 28.90 -18.92 2.63
C ASP A 523 29.65 -20.11 3.27
N ASN A 524 30.52 -20.78 2.50
CA ASN A 524 31.26 -21.96 2.99
C ASN A 524 32.09 -21.67 4.26
N GLU A 525 32.61 -20.45 4.43
CA GLU A 525 33.38 -20.06 5.61
C GLU A 525 32.47 -19.90 6.83
N GLN A 526 31.30 -19.30 6.64
CA GLN A 526 30.28 -19.13 7.67
C GLN A 526 29.64 -20.46 8.11
N ILE A 527 29.39 -21.38 7.17
CA ILE A 527 28.93 -22.74 7.50
C ILE A 527 29.98 -23.46 8.33
N ALA A 528 31.24 -23.46 7.86
CA ALA A 528 32.33 -24.11 8.58
C ALA A 528 32.54 -23.51 9.99
N GLN A 529 32.45 -22.18 10.12
CA GLN A 529 32.58 -21.49 11.41
C GLN A 529 31.40 -21.80 12.34
N GLY A 530 30.16 -21.76 11.84
CA GLY A 530 28.98 -22.06 12.64
C GLY A 530 28.96 -23.51 13.14
N MET A 531 29.43 -24.46 12.32
CA MET A 531 29.62 -25.84 12.74
C MET A 531 30.71 -25.97 13.81
N ALA A 532 31.87 -25.34 13.60
CA ALA A 532 32.94 -25.34 14.60
C ALA A 532 32.50 -24.72 15.94
N ASP A 533 31.67 -23.67 15.90
CA ASP A 533 31.11 -23.04 17.08
C ASP A 533 30.10 -23.97 17.80
N LEU A 534 29.25 -24.68 17.05
CA LEU A 534 28.32 -25.67 17.61
C LEU A 534 29.08 -26.85 18.23
N ASP A 535 30.09 -27.39 17.55
CA ASP A 535 30.95 -28.47 18.06
C ASP A 535 31.70 -28.06 19.32
N ALA A 536 32.26 -26.84 19.35
CA ALA A 536 32.95 -26.30 20.51
C ALA A 536 32.00 -26.08 21.71
N LYS A 537 30.75 -25.71 21.43
CA LYS A 537 29.73 -25.43 22.44
C LYS A 537 29.03 -26.69 22.95
N TYR A 538 28.90 -27.72 22.14
CA TYR A 538 28.16 -28.95 22.42
C TYR A 538 29.02 -30.21 22.15
N PRO A 539 30.03 -30.50 23.00
CA PRO A 539 30.94 -31.61 22.76
C PRO A 539 30.24 -32.98 22.82
N ASP A 540 30.76 -33.93 22.04
CA ASP A 540 30.48 -35.37 22.08
C ASP A 540 28.99 -35.76 22.25
N GLY A 541 28.21 -35.55 21.19
CA GLY A 541 26.84 -36.04 21.08
C GLY A 541 25.79 -35.26 21.89
N GLU A 542 26.19 -34.20 22.60
CA GLU A 542 25.26 -33.27 23.25
C GLU A 542 24.43 -32.49 22.22
N LEU A 543 25.00 -32.15 21.06
CA LEU A 543 24.27 -31.49 19.97
C LEU A 543 23.11 -32.36 19.44
N VAL A 544 23.39 -33.64 19.20
CA VAL A 544 22.38 -34.62 18.77
C VAL A 544 21.31 -34.85 19.84
N LYS A 545 21.66 -34.80 21.14
CA LYS A 545 20.67 -34.87 22.22
C LYS A 545 19.76 -33.65 22.23
N LEU A 546 20.32 -32.46 22.05
CA LEU A 546 19.56 -31.21 21.96
C LEU A 546 18.63 -31.24 20.74
N PHE A 547 19.14 -31.63 19.58
CA PHE A 547 18.34 -31.83 18.37
C PHE A 547 17.18 -32.80 18.58
N LYS A 548 17.43 -33.97 19.18
CA LYS A 548 16.37 -34.96 19.51
C LYS A 548 15.31 -34.40 20.45
N HIS A 549 15.68 -33.49 21.35
CA HIS A 549 14.75 -32.83 22.24
C HIS A 549 13.90 -31.78 21.52
N LEU A 550 14.52 -30.98 20.66
CA LEU A 550 13.85 -29.91 19.92
C LEU A 550 12.97 -30.46 18.78
N TYR A 551 13.44 -31.51 18.10
CA TYR A 551 12.85 -32.08 16.89
C TYR A 551 12.66 -33.62 17.02
N PRO A 552 11.86 -34.10 17.98
CA PRO A 552 11.73 -35.53 18.28
C PRO A 552 11.15 -36.33 17.11
N GLN A 553 10.29 -35.72 16.28
CA GLN A 553 9.71 -36.40 15.10
C GLN A 553 10.74 -36.59 13.99
N VAL A 554 11.58 -35.58 13.71
CA VAL A 554 12.65 -35.69 12.68
C VAL A 554 13.61 -36.80 13.04
N ALA A 555 13.99 -36.86 14.32
CA ALA A 555 14.85 -37.92 14.83
C ALA A 555 14.20 -39.30 14.67
N LYS A 556 12.91 -39.42 14.95
CA LYS A 556 12.19 -40.70 14.80
C LYS A 556 12.12 -41.14 13.33
N GLU A 557 11.90 -40.22 12.40
CA GLU A 557 11.88 -40.52 10.96
C GLU A 557 13.27 -40.91 10.45
N LEU A 558 14.35 -40.24 10.86
CA LEU A 558 15.72 -40.64 10.51
C LEU A 558 16.06 -42.08 10.96
N VAL A 559 15.58 -42.50 12.14
CA VAL A 559 15.70 -43.90 12.60
C VAL A 559 14.97 -44.86 11.65
N THR A 560 13.81 -44.46 11.15
CA THR A 560 13.01 -45.23 10.20
C THR A 560 13.72 -45.32 8.84
N TYR A 561 14.25 -44.21 8.32
CA TYR A 561 14.94 -44.14 7.03
C TYR A 561 16.25 -44.94 7.00
N CYS A 562 17.14 -44.76 7.98
CA CYS A 562 18.40 -45.48 8.02
C CYS A 562 18.22 -46.96 8.38
N GLY A 563 17.13 -47.29 9.06
CA GLY A 563 16.83 -48.63 9.56
C GLY A 563 17.77 -49.08 10.69
N PRO A 564 17.37 -50.08 11.49
CA PRO A 564 18.09 -50.48 12.70
C PRO A 564 19.45 -51.15 12.44
N LYS A 565 19.75 -51.52 11.18
CA LYS A 565 20.98 -52.21 10.79
C LYS A 565 22.08 -51.26 10.30
N ASN A 566 21.76 -49.99 10.01
CA ASN A 566 22.71 -49.04 9.45
C ASN A 566 23.05 -47.94 10.46
N LYS A 567 23.62 -48.36 11.59
CA LYS A 567 23.94 -47.48 12.72
C LYS A 567 24.88 -46.33 12.31
N GLU A 568 25.86 -46.61 11.46
CA GLU A 568 26.82 -45.61 10.96
C GLU A 568 26.11 -44.51 10.15
N ALA A 569 25.19 -44.87 9.25
CA ALA A 569 24.39 -43.90 8.49
C ALA A 569 23.40 -43.12 9.38
N LEU A 570 22.80 -43.76 10.37
CA LEU A 570 21.90 -43.11 11.32
C LEU A 570 22.62 -42.09 12.21
N ASP A 571 23.79 -42.47 12.74
CA ASP A 571 24.58 -41.58 13.59
C ASP A 571 25.04 -40.35 12.77
N LEU A 572 25.47 -40.55 11.52
CA LEU A 572 25.82 -39.47 10.60
C LEU A 572 24.63 -38.56 10.24
N ALA A 573 23.49 -39.14 9.86
CA ALA A 573 22.32 -38.35 9.47
C ALA A 573 21.75 -37.52 10.63
N MET A 574 21.79 -38.07 11.85
CA MET A 574 21.40 -37.36 13.07
C MET A 574 22.35 -36.20 13.39
N ASP A 575 23.64 -36.39 13.15
CA ASP A 575 24.65 -35.37 13.37
C ASP A 575 24.49 -34.22 12.37
N LEU A 576 24.37 -34.54 11.07
CA LEU A 576 24.14 -33.53 10.02
C LEU A 576 22.82 -32.79 10.21
N ALA A 577 21.72 -33.49 10.55
CA ALA A 577 20.44 -32.84 10.82
C ALA A 577 20.53 -31.88 12.02
N ALA A 578 21.28 -32.24 13.06
CA ALA A 578 21.48 -31.39 14.23
C ALA A 578 22.27 -30.12 13.88
N HIS A 579 23.31 -30.24 13.05
CA HIS A 579 24.09 -29.09 12.59
C HIS A 579 23.29 -28.16 11.70
N VAL A 580 22.60 -28.70 10.68
CA VAL A 580 21.78 -27.91 9.76
C VAL A 580 20.64 -27.20 10.47
N SER A 581 19.93 -27.90 11.36
CA SER A 581 18.78 -27.32 12.08
C SER A 581 19.18 -26.31 13.17
N LEU A 582 20.46 -26.16 13.50
CA LEU A 582 20.90 -25.27 14.58
C LEU A 582 21.82 -24.15 14.08
N ILE A 583 22.53 -24.35 12.97
CA ILE A 583 23.35 -23.30 12.34
C ILE A 583 22.47 -22.16 11.80
N GLN A 584 21.26 -22.49 11.35
CA GLN A 584 20.27 -21.51 10.87
C GLN A 584 19.63 -20.68 11.99
N PHE A 585 19.73 -21.12 13.24
CA PHE A 585 19.20 -20.42 14.41
C PHE A 585 20.25 -19.57 15.13
N ILE A 586 21.47 -19.44 14.60
CA ILE A 586 22.45 -18.47 15.11
C ILE A 586 21.91 -17.07 14.72
N PRO A 587 21.37 -16.29 15.68
CA PRO A 587 20.49 -15.19 15.34
C PRO A 587 21.30 -14.01 14.81
N LYS A 588 20.93 -13.48 13.64
CA LYS A 588 21.28 -12.09 13.29
C LYS A 588 20.10 -11.13 13.27
N LYS A 589 18.83 -11.56 13.22
CA LYS A 589 17.62 -10.75 13.50
C LYS A 589 16.41 -11.67 13.77
N PRO A 590 15.37 -11.20 14.50
CA PRO A 590 14.09 -11.91 14.60
C PRO A 590 13.34 -11.81 13.26
N VAL A 591 12.85 -12.96 12.76
CA VAL A 591 12.02 -13.06 11.56
C VAL A 591 10.57 -13.32 12.00
N ASP A 592 9.61 -12.75 11.28
CA ASP A 592 8.17 -12.82 11.56
C ASP A 592 7.56 -14.16 11.08
N ASP A 593 6.62 -14.72 11.85
CA ASP A 593 6.19 -16.13 11.78
C ASP A 593 5.26 -16.46 10.58
N ASP A 594 4.77 -15.45 9.84
CA ASP A 594 3.69 -15.62 8.85
C ASP A 594 4.15 -15.78 7.38
N PHE A 595 5.45 -15.82 7.08
CA PHE A 595 5.97 -15.65 5.71
C PHE A 595 6.13 -16.94 4.86
N PHE A 596 6.16 -18.14 5.45
CA PHE A 596 6.71 -19.34 4.76
C PHE A 596 5.70 -20.41 4.30
N ALA A 597 4.39 -20.14 4.35
CA ALA A 597 3.36 -21.14 4.04
C ALA A 597 3.20 -21.47 2.53
N GLU A 598 3.67 -20.61 1.63
CA GLU A 598 3.29 -20.61 0.20
C GLU A 598 4.36 -21.21 -0.75
N ASP A 599 5.63 -21.38 -0.34
CA ASP A 599 6.73 -21.78 -1.24
C ASP A 599 7.01 -23.30 -1.33
N PHE A 600 6.41 -24.13 -0.48
CA PHE A 600 6.93 -25.49 -0.23
C PHE A 600 6.53 -26.56 -1.27
N ASP A 601 5.28 -26.55 -1.75
CA ASP A 601 4.84 -27.52 -2.77
C ASP A 601 5.55 -27.29 -4.12
N VAL A 602 5.99 -26.04 -4.37
CA VAL A 602 6.79 -25.66 -5.56
C VAL A 602 8.20 -26.22 -5.46
N VAL A 603 8.87 -26.10 -4.31
CA VAL A 603 10.24 -26.61 -4.11
C VAL A 603 10.30 -28.13 -4.21
N TYR A 604 9.27 -28.85 -3.75
CA TYR A 604 9.25 -30.32 -3.82
C TYR A 604 9.07 -30.85 -5.25
N ASP A 605 8.10 -30.35 -6.01
CA ASP A 605 7.89 -30.77 -7.41
C ASP A 605 9.08 -30.33 -8.28
N TRP A 606 9.69 -29.19 -7.99
CA TRP A 606 10.89 -28.67 -8.65
C TRP A 606 12.15 -29.51 -8.37
N VAL A 607 12.41 -29.95 -7.13
CA VAL A 607 13.55 -30.84 -6.81
C VAL A 607 13.41 -32.20 -7.50
N ILE A 608 12.18 -32.73 -7.64
CA ILE A 608 11.92 -33.97 -8.37
C ILE A 608 12.17 -33.77 -9.87
N ASP A 609 11.66 -32.68 -10.46
CA ASP A 609 11.89 -32.33 -11.86
C ASP A 609 13.40 -32.11 -12.16
N LEU A 610 14.16 -31.53 -11.21
CA LEU A 610 15.61 -31.32 -11.30
C LEU A 610 16.42 -32.61 -11.20
N LEU A 611 15.96 -33.61 -10.45
CA LEU A 611 16.60 -34.92 -10.40
C LEU A 611 16.31 -35.77 -11.65
N GLU A 612 15.24 -35.44 -12.39
CA GLU A 612 14.87 -36.08 -13.65
C GLU A 612 15.50 -35.39 -14.88
N GLN A 613 15.90 -34.13 -14.76
CA GLN A 613 16.61 -33.35 -15.79
C GLN A 613 18.14 -33.49 -15.61
N ASP A 614 18.90 -33.57 -16.71
CA ASP A 614 20.38 -33.69 -16.70
C ASP A 614 21.07 -32.33 -16.42
N THR A 615 20.47 -31.52 -15.54
CA THR A 615 20.95 -30.21 -15.08
C THR A 615 21.55 -30.34 -13.68
N ASN A 616 22.53 -29.49 -13.36
CA ASN A 616 23.21 -29.51 -12.06
C ASN A 616 22.29 -28.88 -10.99
N PRO A 617 21.78 -29.64 -10.01
CA PRO A 617 20.76 -29.12 -9.10
C PRO A 617 21.24 -28.02 -8.14
N LEU A 618 22.55 -27.82 -8.09
CA LEU A 618 23.20 -26.92 -7.17
C LEU A 618 23.13 -25.44 -7.59
N ASP A 619 22.84 -25.16 -8.86
CA ASP A 619 22.84 -23.79 -9.39
C ASP A 619 21.52 -23.04 -9.11
N GLU A 620 20.54 -23.74 -8.55
CA GLU A 620 19.15 -23.31 -8.53
C GLU A 620 18.55 -23.30 -7.10
N LEU A 621 19.28 -23.83 -6.10
CA LEU A 621 18.88 -23.88 -4.67
C LEU A 621 19.04 -22.53 -3.96
N ARG A 622 18.13 -22.23 -3.00
CA ARG A 622 18.20 -21.03 -2.14
C ARG A 622 19.33 -21.11 -1.09
N GLN A 623 19.78 -22.31 -0.70
CA GLN A 623 20.98 -22.53 0.13
C GLN A 623 21.95 -23.52 -0.55
N PRO A 624 22.54 -23.15 -1.69
CA PRO A 624 23.33 -24.07 -2.50
C PRO A 624 24.59 -24.52 -1.77
N TYR A 625 25.20 -23.66 -0.97
CA TYR A 625 26.41 -23.99 -0.19
C TYR A 625 26.15 -25.02 0.92
N LEU A 626 25.03 -24.91 1.63
CA LEU A 626 24.66 -25.87 2.68
C LEU A 626 24.27 -27.23 2.09
N SER A 627 23.61 -27.22 0.93
CA SER A 627 23.30 -28.43 0.17
C SER A 627 24.55 -29.09 -0.42
N ILE A 628 25.51 -28.32 -0.94
CA ILE A 628 26.81 -28.85 -1.39
C ILE A 628 27.57 -29.47 -0.22
N TYR A 629 27.57 -28.80 0.93
CA TYR A 629 28.22 -29.30 2.14
C TYR A 629 27.60 -30.62 2.60
N LEU A 630 26.27 -30.69 2.73
CA LEU A 630 25.53 -31.92 3.07
C LEU A 630 25.86 -33.06 2.11
N PHE A 631 25.87 -32.77 0.80
CA PHE A 631 26.23 -33.75 -0.21
C PHE A 631 27.65 -34.28 -0.03
N GLN A 632 28.63 -33.39 0.14
CA GLN A 632 30.04 -33.74 0.30
C GLN A 632 30.29 -34.52 1.59
N GLU A 633 29.64 -34.15 2.70
CA GLU A 633 29.86 -34.82 3.97
C GLU A 633 29.17 -36.20 4.01
N LEU A 634 27.98 -36.34 3.41
CA LEU A 634 27.39 -37.65 3.15
C LEU A 634 28.29 -38.50 2.26
N GLU A 635 28.84 -37.94 1.17
CA GLU A 635 29.68 -38.70 0.22
C GLU A 635 30.99 -39.16 0.88
N LYS A 636 31.59 -38.31 1.69
CA LYS A 636 32.85 -38.59 2.38
C LYS A 636 32.69 -39.65 3.46
N GLN A 637 31.57 -39.62 4.21
CA GLN A 637 31.39 -40.46 5.38
C GLN A 637 30.57 -41.73 5.10
N MET A 638 29.69 -41.75 4.10
CA MET A 638 28.96 -42.95 3.73
C MET A 638 29.79 -43.82 2.78
N ARG A 639 29.87 -45.12 3.07
CA ARG A 639 30.58 -46.11 2.22
C ARG A 639 29.82 -46.50 0.96
N PHE A 640 28.58 -46.08 0.82
CA PHE A 640 27.72 -46.38 -0.33
C PHE A 640 27.88 -45.26 -1.37
N GLY A 641 27.98 -45.63 -2.65
CA GLY A 641 28.16 -44.64 -3.72
C GLY A 641 26.92 -43.78 -3.94
N ARG A 642 27.06 -42.67 -4.67
CA ARG A 642 26.00 -41.68 -4.96
C ARG A 642 24.67 -42.25 -5.48
N ALA A 643 24.72 -43.43 -6.11
CA ALA A 643 23.54 -44.12 -6.65
C ALA A 643 22.80 -44.99 -5.61
N ASP A 644 23.26 -45.03 -4.36
CA ASP A 644 22.61 -45.78 -3.31
C ASP A 644 21.28 -45.10 -2.90
N PRO A 645 20.15 -45.83 -2.87
CA PRO A 645 18.86 -45.25 -2.53
C PRO A 645 18.81 -44.60 -1.15
N LEU A 646 19.61 -45.07 -0.18
CA LEU A 646 19.67 -44.47 1.15
C LEU A 646 20.43 -43.15 1.13
N PHE A 647 21.49 -43.05 0.33
CA PHE A 647 22.24 -41.81 0.12
C PHE A 647 21.33 -40.72 -0.44
N LEU A 648 20.60 -41.02 -1.52
CA LEU A 648 19.68 -40.06 -2.15
C LEU A 648 18.54 -39.63 -1.22
N LYS A 649 17.95 -40.58 -0.48
CA LYS A 649 16.90 -40.27 0.50
C LYS A 649 17.40 -39.35 1.62
N LEU A 650 18.58 -39.62 2.17
CA LEU A 650 19.16 -38.79 3.23
C LEU A 650 19.54 -37.40 2.72
N TYR A 651 20.09 -37.32 1.52
CA TYR A 651 20.45 -36.05 0.90
C TYR A 651 19.22 -35.16 0.70
N VAL A 652 18.17 -35.66 0.03
CA VAL A 652 16.93 -34.91 -0.21
C VAL A 652 16.27 -34.50 1.11
N TYR A 653 16.24 -35.41 2.09
CA TYR A 653 15.64 -35.13 3.39
C TYR A 653 16.39 -34.05 4.17
N LEU A 654 17.73 -34.10 4.19
CA LEU A 654 18.56 -33.12 4.89
C LEU A 654 18.60 -31.77 4.19
N THR A 655 18.55 -31.76 2.85
CA THR A 655 18.41 -30.52 2.07
C THR A 655 17.05 -29.88 2.26
N ALA A 656 15.96 -30.66 2.28
CA ALA A 656 14.64 -30.12 2.62
C ALA A 656 14.60 -29.55 4.05
N LEU A 657 15.26 -30.22 5.01
CA LEU A 657 15.42 -29.70 6.36
C LEU A 657 16.25 -28.42 6.40
N ALA A 658 17.23 -28.27 5.51
CA ALA A 658 18.05 -27.08 5.34
C ALA A 658 17.30 -25.92 4.66
N GLU A 659 16.17 -26.16 4.01
CA GLU A 659 15.37 -25.10 3.38
C GLU A 659 14.24 -24.62 4.32
N VAL A 660 13.99 -25.31 5.44
CA VAL A 660 12.87 -25.04 6.35
C VAL A 660 13.39 -24.55 7.71
N VAL A 661 13.13 -23.28 8.02
CA VAL A 661 13.66 -22.60 9.22
C VAL A 661 12.76 -22.80 10.46
N ASP A 662 11.50 -23.22 10.32
CA ASP A 662 10.54 -23.33 11.45
C ASP A 662 10.14 -24.76 11.84
N LYS A 663 10.04 -25.01 13.15
CA LYS A 663 9.74 -26.32 13.75
C LYS A 663 8.37 -26.90 13.36
N THR A 664 7.36 -26.06 13.20
CA THR A 664 5.99 -26.47 12.87
C THR A 664 5.90 -27.02 11.44
N TYR A 665 6.68 -26.44 10.52
CA TYR A 665 6.78 -26.88 9.14
C TYR A 665 7.55 -28.18 9.01
N VAL A 666 8.61 -28.34 9.81
CA VAL A 666 9.34 -29.61 9.90
C VAL A 666 8.40 -30.75 10.31
N GLU A 667 7.51 -30.56 11.28
CA GLU A 667 6.55 -31.63 11.66
C GLU A 667 5.55 -31.97 10.53
N HIS A 668 5.15 -31.00 9.72
CA HIS A 668 4.25 -31.22 8.56
C HIS A 668 4.95 -31.91 7.38
N LEU A 669 6.19 -31.51 7.07
CA LEU A 669 7.07 -32.14 6.08
C LEU A 669 7.21 -33.65 6.33
N LEU A 670 7.42 -34.03 7.60
CA LEU A 670 7.60 -35.42 7.99
C LEU A 670 6.34 -36.26 7.79
N GLU A 671 5.16 -35.69 8.07
CA GLU A 671 3.89 -36.40 7.87
C GLU A 671 3.65 -36.71 6.38
N ILE A 672 4.04 -35.80 5.48
CA ILE A 672 3.94 -36.00 4.03
C ILE A 672 4.96 -37.04 3.53
N LEU A 673 6.22 -36.93 3.94
CA LEU A 673 7.27 -37.87 3.53
C LEU A 673 7.01 -39.29 4.05
N HIS A 674 6.52 -39.43 5.29
CA HIS A 674 6.15 -40.71 5.89
C HIS A 674 4.96 -41.39 5.18
N ASN A 675 4.04 -40.62 4.62
CA ASN A 675 2.90 -41.17 3.88
C ASN A 675 3.24 -41.60 2.45
N ARG A 676 4.39 -41.19 1.90
CA ARG A 676 4.79 -41.45 0.51
C ARG A 676 5.96 -42.43 0.34
N PHE A 677 6.90 -42.52 1.30
CA PHE A 677 8.06 -43.43 1.27
C PHE A 677 7.97 -44.52 2.33
#